data_AF-A0A0A1TYX9-F1
#
_entry.id   AF-A0A0A1TYX9-F1
#
_cell.length_a   1.000
_cell.length_b   1.000
_cell.length_c   1.000
_cell.angle_alpha   90.00
_cell.angle_beta   90.00
_cell.angle_gamma   90.00
#
_symmetry.space_group_name_H-M   'P 1'
#
loop_
_entity.id
_entity.type
_entity.pdbx_description
1 polymer ?
#
loop_
_entity_poly.entity_id
_entity_poly.type
_entity_poly.pdbx_seq_one_letter_code
_entity_poly.pdbx_strand_id
1 'polypeptide(L)'
;MRSTVILFTLVLLVLSSEVVKVTYEVSHKDRKELEKKAEQRFAVEFLRIKKHQDHLKQHLKKKISVFKANKETYQKVRDTTLNEKKEATKVSLEYLEQIKALDLEPAKVRLEAKKNNKTMAEADQLVSDAVKKAIGEKLKLSNKQTKNNLKVEKIAKRLQHYENKINKENRHLKRAEFKLTKLHAKIASTKTDLDTKKKRYVAKRMRQLERIARVKAIKKMIKKIEKKLDNVENEGERKKLINKQKVAKTMLVKIEARVNIHKTRKAQKKARWNSITATIKNMNRYIKGWKYDQKLRILDVAKATAQVNGLQKSIETIINQAKKTHKVDTVELQKVVDKKSAAMNQLDKVRTELEEFQEKGEKRIRVYQYSILRQKMNDAKIRISQHRLSKDAAKVTKKEYMTRIQKLNKLKRRMGLCPMNRLRIKRRLRVYKKEVKIATGKIRRNNKKILRLENRLSSLERRFRKIQKKRIAKIVITMSRLKGKLNHLRQEIMAIRVRKQSGQKEILLVKMRNLQIQEKQVKNTLKRYHGRNGHVLRKLETIRKEELAAAKKFYKDKKKMYKRVKVVIKRLTKKVEVFSSQVKEHNGSPFKQVKMMRKMKKYVNKLEKAKELKKSLKIKKDTARSKYEVLKTKAINRLHTRRSQMYAEQTWKLSELRQLAKSEKDTTTLIKKTTDFKTMKSLNKELKYVRKDGKMIQLELYKLVKKISKVNQLFVRHSQYTAIRRAKVIFKKYNKKYLKFELKKNQLKRKMAKYQDQLNEIFKKQPYVTQTLAKAALNDRLRLVKTSLGDLQTDYATAEKQQKRLIVRTLRLSKEYFNLLNVKLSDLKTRLGIKQQQRPVVSKKALYTINPDVQKRAIRNLKVIDSDIEDLDHSIDKTQKKINKTAYVINKLKAALKPKGKKCMKQTDCKICRKLGKVAKYGITRHESDSIILNRLRGVCTRIAADRQKECYHQAMNMAMKALHTFDPAKFEVTEVCTQLGKC
;
A
#
# COMPACT_ATOMS: atom_id res chain seq x y z
N MET A 1 -65.99 20.11 -44.69
CA MET A 1 -64.64 20.68 -44.42
C MET A 1 -63.61 19.74 -43.76
N ARG A 2 -63.98 18.69 -42.99
CA ARG A 2 -62.98 17.78 -42.36
C ARG A 2 -62.35 16.75 -43.32
N SER A 3 -63.06 16.34 -44.37
CA SER A 3 -62.56 15.36 -45.35
C SER A 3 -61.61 15.96 -46.40
N THR A 4 -61.85 17.22 -46.79
CA THR A 4 -61.00 17.96 -47.74
C THR A 4 -59.63 18.31 -47.17
N VAL A 5 -59.54 18.66 -45.88
CA VAL A 5 -58.25 18.91 -45.19
C VAL A 5 -57.42 17.62 -45.05
N ILE A 6 -58.05 16.45 -44.91
CA ILE A 6 -57.35 15.15 -44.86
C ILE A 6 -56.85 14.74 -46.25
N LEU A 7 -57.63 14.98 -47.31
CA LEU A 7 -57.19 14.74 -48.70
C LEU A 7 -56.05 15.69 -49.10
N PHE A 8 -56.18 16.99 -48.84
CA PHE A 8 -55.14 17.97 -49.17
C PHE A 8 -53.84 17.75 -48.39
N THR A 9 -53.92 17.27 -47.14
CA THR A 9 -52.71 16.93 -46.35
C THR A 9 -52.06 15.62 -46.76
N LEU A 10 -52.82 14.65 -47.30
CA LEU A 10 -52.26 13.46 -47.94
C LEU A 10 -51.57 13.82 -49.26
N VAL A 11 -52.18 14.68 -50.08
CA VAL A 11 -51.61 15.15 -51.36
C VAL A 11 -50.34 16.00 -51.13
N LEU A 12 -50.34 16.93 -50.17
CA LEU A 12 -49.17 17.76 -49.84
C LEU A 12 -48.01 16.99 -49.15
N LEU A 13 -48.29 15.87 -48.48
CA LEU A 13 -47.25 14.97 -47.94
C LEU A 13 -46.62 14.07 -49.02
N VAL A 14 -47.34 13.81 -50.12
CA VAL A 14 -46.81 13.08 -51.29
C VAL A 14 -45.93 14.00 -52.15
N LEU A 15 -46.28 15.29 -52.26
CA LEU A 15 -45.58 16.27 -53.12
C LEU A 15 -44.24 16.80 -52.57
N SER A 16 -43.92 16.63 -51.28
CA SER A 16 -42.72 17.26 -50.67
C SER A 16 -41.56 16.31 -50.31
N SER A 17 -41.65 15.02 -50.63
CA SER A 17 -40.48 14.13 -50.70
C SER A 17 -40.80 12.88 -51.51
N GLU A 18 -40.22 12.73 -52.71
CA GLU A 18 -40.26 11.47 -53.44
C GLU A 18 -39.68 10.34 -52.58
N VAL A 19 -40.55 9.51 -52.02
CA VAL A 19 -40.15 8.33 -51.25
C VAL A 19 -39.84 7.22 -52.24
N VAL A 20 -38.57 7.10 -52.66
CA VAL A 20 -38.11 5.99 -53.51
C VAL A 20 -38.32 4.66 -52.77
N LYS A 21 -39.36 3.91 -53.15
CA LYS A 21 -39.70 2.61 -52.58
C LYS A 21 -38.93 1.51 -53.33
N VAL A 22 -37.98 0.88 -52.65
CA VAL A 22 -37.15 -0.19 -53.24
C VAL A 22 -37.72 -1.55 -52.85
N THR A 23 -38.21 -2.31 -53.84
CA THR A 23 -38.55 -3.73 -53.67
C THR A 23 -37.27 -4.57 -53.64
N TYR A 24 -37.21 -5.55 -52.74
CA TYR A 24 -36.04 -6.42 -52.58
C TYR A 24 -36.51 -7.81 -52.19
N GLU A 25 -35.85 -8.82 -52.74
CA GLU A 25 -36.14 -10.22 -52.46
C GLU A 25 -34.96 -10.89 -51.75
N VAL A 26 -35.26 -11.68 -50.73
CA VAL A 26 -34.29 -12.57 -50.09
C VAL A 26 -34.59 -13.97 -50.59
N SER A 27 -33.61 -14.62 -51.22
CA SER A 27 -33.78 -15.97 -51.76
C SER A 27 -34.29 -16.93 -50.68
N HIS A 28 -35.25 -17.78 -51.07
CA HIS A 28 -35.76 -18.84 -50.22
C HIS A 28 -34.64 -19.81 -49.77
N LYS A 29 -33.64 -20.04 -50.62
CA LYS A 29 -32.44 -20.85 -50.32
C LYS A 29 -31.63 -20.26 -49.16
N ASP A 30 -31.39 -18.94 -49.16
CA ASP A 30 -30.66 -18.24 -48.08
C ASP A 30 -31.41 -18.28 -46.75
N ARG A 31 -32.75 -18.22 -46.79
CA ARG A 31 -33.61 -18.32 -45.61
C ARG A 31 -33.57 -19.72 -45.01
N LYS A 32 -33.76 -20.76 -45.82
CA LYS A 32 -33.66 -22.17 -45.38
C LYS A 32 -32.26 -22.50 -44.85
N GLU A 33 -31.19 -22.04 -45.51
CA GLU A 33 -29.82 -22.27 -45.04
C GLU A 33 -29.54 -21.58 -43.69
N LEU A 34 -30.13 -20.40 -43.47
CA LEU A 34 -30.04 -19.69 -42.20
C LEU A 34 -30.73 -20.44 -41.06
N GLU A 35 -31.94 -20.95 -41.32
CA GLU A 35 -32.74 -21.70 -40.36
C GLU A 35 -32.03 -23.01 -39.99
N LYS A 36 -31.54 -23.76 -40.97
CA LYS A 36 -30.71 -24.97 -40.77
C LYS A 36 -29.43 -24.67 -39.98
N LYS A 37 -28.70 -23.59 -40.30
CA LYS A 37 -27.51 -23.14 -39.53
C LYS A 37 -27.86 -22.71 -38.11
N ALA A 38 -29.04 -22.14 -37.88
CA ALA A 38 -29.50 -21.78 -36.54
C ALA A 38 -29.80 -23.05 -35.73
N GLU A 39 -30.48 -24.03 -36.33
CA GLU A 39 -30.80 -25.33 -35.73
C GLU A 39 -29.57 -26.08 -35.29
N GLN A 40 -28.64 -26.36 -36.20
CA GLN A 40 -27.38 -27.04 -35.88
C GLN A 40 -26.64 -26.35 -34.74
N ARG A 41 -26.56 -25.01 -34.77
CA ARG A 41 -25.87 -24.23 -33.75
C ARG A 41 -26.53 -24.35 -32.38
N PHE A 42 -27.84 -24.20 -32.30
CA PHE A 42 -28.56 -24.23 -31.02
C PHE A 42 -28.77 -25.65 -30.50
N ALA A 43 -28.77 -26.68 -31.36
CA ALA A 43 -28.69 -28.09 -30.98
C ALA A 43 -27.36 -28.42 -30.29
N VAL A 44 -26.23 -27.99 -30.88
CA VAL A 44 -24.91 -28.13 -30.23
C VAL A 44 -24.82 -27.33 -28.92
N GLU A 45 -25.44 -26.14 -28.87
CA GLU A 45 -25.52 -25.34 -27.63
C GLU A 45 -26.36 -26.05 -26.55
N PHE A 46 -27.48 -26.67 -26.94
CA PHE A 46 -28.35 -27.46 -26.05
C PHE A 46 -27.61 -28.66 -25.47
N LEU A 47 -26.98 -29.50 -26.31
CA LEU A 47 -26.22 -30.68 -25.85
C LEU A 47 -25.10 -30.30 -24.87
N ARG A 48 -24.38 -29.21 -25.15
CA ARG A 48 -23.33 -28.71 -24.24
C ARG A 48 -23.89 -28.20 -22.91
N ILE A 49 -25.04 -27.52 -22.94
CA ILE A 49 -25.71 -27.04 -21.73
C ILE A 49 -26.24 -28.22 -20.92
N LYS A 50 -26.89 -29.20 -21.56
CA LYS A 50 -27.41 -30.42 -20.95
C LYS A 50 -26.29 -31.21 -20.25
N LYS A 51 -25.22 -31.56 -20.98
CA LYS A 51 -24.04 -32.24 -20.40
C LYS A 51 -23.44 -31.50 -19.20
N HIS A 52 -23.37 -30.17 -19.25
CA HIS A 52 -22.88 -29.37 -18.13
C HIS A 52 -23.86 -29.33 -16.94
N GLN A 53 -25.16 -29.24 -17.20
CA GLN A 53 -26.21 -29.29 -16.19
C GLN A 53 -26.25 -30.65 -15.50
N ASP A 54 -26.13 -31.74 -16.26
CA ASP A 54 -26.11 -33.12 -15.72
C ASP A 54 -24.90 -33.35 -14.83
N HIS A 55 -23.70 -32.96 -15.30
CA HIS A 55 -22.49 -33.01 -14.47
C HIS A 55 -22.65 -32.17 -13.19
N LEU A 56 -23.24 -30.97 -13.27
CA LEU A 56 -23.49 -30.13 -12.09
C LEU A 56 -24.50 -30.77 -11.14
N LYS A 57 -25.55 -31.41 -11.67
CA LYS A 57 -26.59 -32.12 -10.92
C LYS A 57 -25.96 -33.28 -10.14
N GLN A 58 -25.22 -34.15 -10.81
CA GLN A 58 -24.49 -35.27 -10.20
C GLN A 58 -23.51 -34.79 -9.12
N HIS A 59 -22.68 -33.79 -9.43
CA HIS A 59 -21.72 -33.26 -8.47
C HIS A 59 -22.39 -32.56 -7.26
N LEU A 60 -23.54 -31.90 -7.44
CA LEU A 60 -24.29 -31.33 -6.31
C LEU A 60 -24.94 -32.42 -5.46
N LYS A 61 -25.53 -33.46 -6.08
CA LYS A 61 -26.05 -34.64 -5.36
C LYS A 61 -24.96 -35.31 -4.51
N LYS A 62 -23.78 -35.58 -5.10
CA LYS A 62 -22.61 -36.13 -4.38
C LYS A 62 -22.14 -35.22 -3.23
N LYS A 63 -22.23 -33.90 -3.39
CA LYS A 63 -21.90 -32.98 -2.29
C LYS A 63 -22.90 -33.00 -1.16
N ILE A 64 -24.19 -33.09 -1.50
CA ILE A 64 -25.26 -33.17 -0.49
C ILE A 64 -25.09 -34.46 0.32
N SER A 65 -24.84 -35.61 -0.32
CA SER A 65 -24.60 -36.87 0.39
C SER A 65 -23.37 -36.79 1.32
N VAL A 66 -22.24 -36.24 0.83
CA VAL A 66 -21.04 -36.03 1.66
C VAL A 66 -21.32 -35.11 2.84
N PHE A 67 -22.07 -34.02 2.65
CA PHE A 67 -22.40 -33.11 3.74
C PHE A 67 -23.38 -33.71 4.76
N LYS A 68 -24.31 -34.57 4.33
CA LYS A 68 -25.18 -35.35 5.23
C LYS A 68 -24.35 -36.32 6.08
N ALA A 69 -23.54 -37.16 5.44
CA ALA A 69 -22.68 -38.11 6.14
C ALA A 69 -21.69 -37.43 7.12
N ASN A 70 -21.09 -36.30 6.71
CA ASN A 70 -20.22 -35.52 7.59
C ASN A 70 -20.97 -34.90 8.78
N LYS A 71 -22.21 -34.45 8.56
CA LYS A 71 -23.04 -33.91 9.65
C LYS A 71 -23.35 -35.01 10.66
N GLU A 72 -23.81 -36.16 10.19
CA GLU A 72 -24.15 -37.33 11.02
C GLU A 72 -22.94 -37.82 11.82
N THR A 73 -21.78 -37.95 11.19
CA THR A 73 -20.53 -38.32 11.88
C THR A 73 -20.13 -37.30 12.95
N TYR A 74 -20.18 -35.99 12.66
CA TYR A 74 -19.89 -34.98 13.68
C TYR A 74 -20.93 -34.95 14.80
N GLN A 75 -22.18 -35.31 14.51
CA GLN A 75 -23.26 -35.38 15.49
C GLN A 75 -23.02 -36.55 16.45
N LYS A 76 -22.73 -37.76 15.94
CA LYS A 76 -22.30 -38.91 16.76
C LYS A 76 -21.13 -38.57 17.68
N VAL A 77 -20.08 -37.92 17.13
CA VAL A 77 -18.90 -37.53 17.91
C VAL A 77 -19.21 -36.44 18.95
N ARG A 78 -20.15 -35.52 18.66
CA ARG A 78 -20.60 -34.54 19.64
C ARG A 78 -21.29 -35.24 20.81
N ASP A 79 -22.20 -36.16 20.51
CA ASP A 79 -23.01 -36.84 21.52
C ASP A 79 -22.13 -37.72 22.41
N THR A 80 -21.12 -38.42 21.87
CA THR A 80 -20.13 -39.13 22.70
C THR A 80 -19.29 -38.19 23.56
N THR A 81 -18.82 -37.05 23.02
CA THR A 81 -18.08 -36.06 23.82
C THR A 81 -18.94 -35.36 24.89
N LEU A 82 -20.26 -35.37 24.73
CA LEU A 82 -21.19 -34.86 25.74
C LEU A 82 -21.25 -35.82 26.93
N ASN A 83 -21.29 -37.12 26.66
CA ASN A 83 -21.23 -38.16 27.70
C ASN A 83 -19.88 -38.15 28.42
N GLU A 84 -18.75 -38.06 27.70
CA GLU A 84 -17.41 -37.88 28.29
C GLU A 84 -17.37 -36.68 29.26
N LYS A 85 -18.06 -35.59 28.91
CA LYS A 85 -18.13 -34.39 29.76
C LYS A 85 -18.93 -34.67 31.03
N LYS A 86 -20.10 -35.32 30.92
CA LYS A 86 -20.97 -35.65 32.06
C LYS A 86 -20.24 -36.53 33.08
N GLU A 87 -19.55 -37.57 32.61
CA GLU A 87 -18.74 -38.45 33.45
C GLU A 87 -17.60 -37.70 34.14
N ALA A 88 -16.83 -36.90 33.38
CA ALA A 88 -15.73 -36.14 33.96
C ALA A 88 -16.20 -35.08 34.98
N THR A 89 -17.38 -34.49 34.78
CA THR A 89 -17.99 -33.57 35.77
C THR A 89 -18.43 -34.30 37.03
N LYS A 90 -18.97 -35.53 36.92
CA LYS A 90 -19.36 -36.35 38.07
C LYS A 90 -18.14 -36.64 38.95
N VAL A 91 -17.04 -37.11 38.36
CA VAL A 91 -15.77 -37.37 39.07
C VAL A 91 -15.21 -36.10 39.73
N SER A 92 -15.40 -34.92 39.12
CA SER A 92 -14.97 -33.67 39.75
C SER A 92 -15.83 -33.26 40.95
N LEU A 93 -17.10 -33.65 40.98
CA LEU A 93 -17.99 -33.43 42.13
C LEU A 93 -17.66 -34.41 43.26
N GLU A 94 -17.39 -35.68 42.94
CA GLU A 94 -16.93 -36.68 43.91
C GLU A 94 -15.65 -36.24 44.63
N TYR A 95 -14.66 -35.68 43.93
CA TYR A 95 -13.46 -35.11 44.58
C TYR A 95 -13.77 -33.90 45.47
N LEU A 96 -14.74 -33.07 45.12
CA LEU A 96 -15.15 -31.94 45.96
C LEU A 96 -15.82 -32.40 47.25
N GLU A 97 -16.66 -33.44 47.17
CA GLU A 97 -17.32 -34.04 48.32
C GLU A 97 -16.30 -34.68 49.27
N GLN A 98 -15.31 -35.41 48.73
CA GLN A 98 -14.20 -35.97 49.52
C GLN A 98 -13.35 -34.88 50.20
N ILE A 99 -13.05 -33.78 49.52
CA ILE A 99 -12.31 -32.65 50.13
C ILE A 99 -13.09 -32.06 51.31
N LYS A 100 -14.41 -31.88 51.16
CA LYS A 100 -15.28 -31.37 52.23
C LYS A 100 -15.39 -32.34 53.40
N ALA A 101 -15.39 -33.65 53.15
CA ALA A 101 -15.40 -34.66 54.21
C ALA A 101 -14.12 -34.58 55.09
N LEU A 102 -12.96 -34.33 54.48
CA LEU A 102 -11.68 -34.13 55.17
C LEU A 102 -11.61 -32.82 55.98
N ASP A 103 -12.52 -31.85 55.79
CA ASP A 103 -12.65 -30.66 56.65
C ASP A 103 -13.21 -31.02 58.03
N LEU A 104 -13.93 -32.14 58.14
CA LEU A 104 -14.60 -32.58 59.36
C LEU A 104 -13.78 -33.58 60.19
N GLU A 105 -12.72 -34.18 59.64
CA GLU A 105 -11.89 -35.17 60.34
C GLU A 105 -11.24 -34.67 61.64
N PRO A 106 -10.64 -33.45 61.70
CA PRO A 106 -10.06 -32.95 62.94
C PRO A 106 -11.08 -32.82 64.08
N ALA A 107 -12.32 -32.45 63.75
CA ALA A 107 -13.41 -32.33 64.71
C ALA A 107 -13.85 -33.71 65.23
N LYS A 108 -13.87 -34.74 64.36
CA LYS A 108 -14.15 -36.13 64.75
C LYS A 108 -13.08 -36.68 65.69
N VAL A 109 -11.79 -36.48 65.36
CA VAL A 109 -10.66 -36.92 66.19
C VAL A 109 -10.66 -36.23 67.55
N ARG A 110 -11.03 -34.93 67.63
CA ARG A 110 -11.16 -34.21 68.91
C ARG A 110 -12.30 -34.74 69.77
N LEU A 111 -13.42 -35.13 69.16
CA LEU A 111 -14.55 -35.75 69.84
C LEU A 111 -14.20 -37.17 70.36
N GLU A 112 -13.48 -37.97 69.57
CA GLU A 112 -13.02 -39.30 69.98
C GLU A 112 -11.95 -39.24 71.08
N ALA A 113 -11.00 -38.29 71.00
CA ALA A 113 -10.01 -38.08 72.05
C ALA A 113 -10.65 -37.66 73.38
N LYS A 114 -11.72 -36.85 73.34
CA LYS A 114 -12.54 -36.52 74.52
C LYS A 114 -13.30 -37.73 75.08
N LYS A 115 -13.86 -38.59 74.21
CA LYS A 115 -14.56 -39.81 74.65
C LYS A 115 -13.62 -40.82 75.32
N ASN A 116 -12.35 -40.85 74.92
CA ASN A 116 -11.36 -41.79 75.43
C ASN A 116 -10.54 -41.26 76.62
N ASN A 117 -11.00 -40.19 77.30
CA ASN A 117 -10.35 -39.56 78.46
C ASN A 117 -8.84 -39.26 78.29
N LYS A 118 -8.39 -38.91 77.08
CA LYS A 118 -6.98 -38.56 76.84
C LYS A 118 -6.66 -37.21 77.47
N THR A 119 -5.42 -37.07 77.96
CA THR A 119 -4.94 -35.78 78.49
C THR A 119 -4.98 -34.70 77.41
N MET A 120 -5.17 -33.44 77.81
CA MET A 120 -5.30 -32.33 76.86
C MET A 120 -4.13 -32.25 75.87
N ALA A 121 -2.90 -32.49 76.34
CA ALA A 121 -1.71 -32.47 75.51
C ALA A 121 -1.72 -33.57 74.43
N GLU A 122 -2.10 -34.79 74.79
CA GLU A 122 -2.19 -35.92 73.84
C GLU A 122 -3.33 -35.74 72.83
N ALA A 123 -4.48 -35.22 73.29
CA ALA A 123 -5.61 -34.93 72.42
C ALA A 123 -5.27 -33.85 71.38
N ASP A 124 -4.61 -32.77 71.80
CA ASP A 124 -4.17 -31.71 70.88
C ASP A 124 -3.08 -32.20 69.91
N GLN A 125 -2.22 -33.13 70.33
CA GLN A 125 -1.23 -33.76 69.45
C GLN A 125 -1.89 -34.64 68.37
N LEU A 126 -2.87 -35.46 68.74
CA LEU A 126 -3.63 -36.29 67.78
C LEU A 126 -4.45 -35.44 66.80
N VAL A 127 -5.05 -34.34 67.28
CA VAL A 127 -5.76 -33.39 66.42
C VAL A 127 -4.78 -32.69 65.49
N SER A 128 -3.61 -32.28 65.97
CA SER A 128 -2.54 -31.66 65.16
C SER A 128 -2.08 -32.60 64.04
N ASP A 129 -1.90 -33.89 64.33
CA ASP A 129 -1.49 -34.88 63.32
C ASP A 129 -2.61 -35.21 62.33
N ALA A 130 -3.86 -35.28 62.79
CA ALA A 130 -5.03 -35.39 61.90
C ALA A 130 -5.18 -34.16 60.99
N VAL A 131 -4.92 -32.95 61.51
CA VAL A 131 -4.90 -31.71 60.72
C VAL A 131 -3.80 -31.77 59.65
N LYS A 132 -2.58 -32.18 60.01
CA LYS A 132 -1.47 -32.32 59.05
C LYS A 132 -1.79 -33.36 57.97
N LYS A 133 -2.37 -34.51 58.34
CA LYS A 133 -2.76 -35.57 57.41
C LYS A 133 -3.89 -35.11 56.47
N ALA A 134 -4.94 -34.49 57.01
CA ALA A 134 -6.05 -33.94 56.23
C ALA A 134 -5.59 -32.83 55.28
N ILE A 135 -4.67 -31.95 55.68
CA ILE A 135 -4.07 -30.94 54.80
C ILE A 135 -3.28 -31.60 53.66
N GLY A 136 -2.47 -32.63 53.97
CA GLY A 136 -1.72 -33.38 52.97
C GLY A 136 -2.61 -34.09 51.94
N GLU A 137 -3.70 -34.70 52.38
CA GLU A 137 -4.66 -35.39 51.51
C GLU A 137 -5.55 -34.43 50.71
N LYS A 138 -5.98 -33.31 51.29
CA LYS A 138 -6.66 -32.23 50.56
C LYS A 138 -5.79 -31.65 49.45
N LEU A 139 -4.50 -31.45 49.70
CA LEU A 139 -3.56 -31.01 48.67
C LEU A 139 -3.48 -32.03 47.52
N LYS A 140 -3.44 -33.33 47.82
CA LYS A 140 -3.45 -34.41 46.81
C LYS A 140 -4.77 -34.43 46.01
N LEU A 141 -5.93 -34.35 46.67
CA LEU A 141 -7.25 -34.35 46.03
C LEU A 141 -7.51 -33.06 45.24
N SER A 142 -7.13 -31.90 45.75
CA SER A 142 -7.21 -30.62 45.04
C SER A 142 -6.35 -30.62 43.76
N ASN A 143 -5.16 -31.24 43.80
CA ASN A 143 -4.35 -31.46 42.61
C ASN A 143 -5.01 -32.42 41.60
N LYS A 144 -5.73 -33.46 42.05
CA LYS A 144 -6.51 -34.33 41.16
C LYS A 144 -7.72 -33.60 40.58
N GLN A 145 -8.43 -32.82 41.38
CA GLN A 145 -9.59 -32.03 40.99
C GLN A 145 -9.23 -30.95 39.97
N THR A 146 -8.14 -30.20 40.19
CA THR A 146 -7.65 -29.19 39.23
C THR A 146 -7.25 -29.84 37.89
N LYS A 147 -6.58 -30.99 37.92
CA LYS A 147 -6.28 -31.78 36.70
C LYS A 147 -7.57 -32.23 35.98
N ASN A 148 -8.59 -32.69 36.71
CA ASN A 148 -9.85 -33.12 36.11
C ASN A 148 -10.68 -31.94 35.58
N ASN A 149 -10.70 -30.80 36.27
CA ASN A 149 -11.32 -29.55 35.78
C ASN A 149 -10.69 -29.08 34.46
N LEU A 150 -9.37 -29.17 34.32
CA LEU A 150 -8.69 -28.90 33.05
C LEU A 150 -9.08 -29.90 31.95
N LYS A 151 -9.36 -31.16 32.31
CA LYS A 151 -9.89 -32.18 31.39
C LYS A 151 -11.31 -31.82 30.93
N VAL A 152 -12.20 -31.44 31.84
CA VAL A 152 -13.57 -30.96 31.54
C VAL A 152 -13.53 -29.74 30.62
N GLU A 153 -12.65 -28.77 30.87
CA GLU A 153 -12.51 -27.58 30.02
C GLU A 153 -12.03 -27.93 28.61
N LYS A 154 -11.08 -28.87 28.49
CA LYS A 154 -10.62 -29.39 27.19
C LYS A 154 -11.75 -30.10 26.44
N ILE A 155 -12.57 -30.90 27.11
CA ILE A 155 -13.74 -31.58 26.52
C ILE A 155 -14.80 -30.55 26.08
N ALA A 156 -15.07 -29.52 26.89
CA ALA A 156 -15.99 -28.44 26.53
C ALA A 156 -15.54 -27.67 25.27
N LYS A 157 -14.23 -27.40 25.13
CA LYS A 157 -13.66 -26.81 23.90
C LYS A 157 -13.81 -27.74 22.68
N ARG A 158 -13.65 -29.05 22.86
CA ARG A 158 -13.90 -30.05 21.80
C ARG A 158 -15.37 -30.07 21.37
N LEU A 159 -16.31 -30.07 22.32
CA LEU A 159 -17.76 -30.00 22.06
C LEU A 159 -18.13 -28.78 21.22
N GLN A 160 -17.68 -27.59 21.65
CA GLN A 160 -17.94 -26.35 20.92
C GLN A 160 -17.37 -26.38 19.49
N HIS A 161 -16.21 -27.02 19.29
CA HIS A 161 -15.64 -27.22 17.97
C HIS A 161 -16.50 -28.12 17.08
N TYR A 162 -17.05 -29.21 17.60
CA TYR A 162 -17.94 -30.11 16.85
C TYR A 162 -19.30 -29.48 16.54
N GLU A 163 -19.90 -28.72 17.47
CA GLU A 163 -21.11 -27.94 17.19
C GLU A 163 -20.91 -26.93 16.06
N ASN A 164 -19.75 -26.24 16.06
CA ASN A 164 -19.39 -25.33 14.98
C ASN A 164 -19.21 -26.06 13.64
N LYS A 165 -18.68 -27.29 13.65
CA LYS A 165 -18.58 -28.13 12.44
C LYS A 165 -19.96 -28.55 11.94
N ILE A 166 -20.85 -29.04 12.79
CA ILE A 166 -22.23 -29.41 12.45
C ILE A 166 -22.96 -28.21 11.83
N ASN A 167 -22.90 -27.04 12.49
CA ASN A 167 -23.51 -25.82 11.98
C ASN A 167 -22.96 -25.38 10.62
N LYS A 168 -21.66 -25.58 10.41
CA LYS A 168 -21.00 -25.29 9.13
C LYS A 168 -21.45 -26.25 8.03
N GLU A 169 -21.51 -27.55 8.31
CA GLU A 169 -21.98 -28.55 7.35
C GLU A 169 -23.47 -28.37 7.04
N ASN A 170 -24.32 -28.07 8.01
CA ASN A 170 -25.73 -27.69 7.81
C ASN A 170 -25.88 -26.48 6.86
N ARG A 171 -25.06 -25.44 7.04
CA ARG A 171 -25.03 -24.29 6.11
C ARG A 171 -24.56 -24.68 4.72
N HIS A 172 -23.61 -25.61 4.61
CA HIS A 172 -23.12 -26.12 3.32
C HIS A 172 -24.17 -26.95 2.60
N LEU A 173 -24.91 -27.78 3.33
CA LEU A 173 -26.02 -28.60 2.87
C LEU A 173 -27.18 -27.75 2.35
N LYS A 174 -27.75 -26.84 3.16
CA LYS A 174 -28.83 -25.92 2.74
C LYS A 174 -28.45 -25.13 1.49
N ARG A 175 -27.18 -24.73 1.39
CA ARG A 175 -26.66 -24.00 0.24
C ARG A 175 -26.50 -24.89 -1.01
N ALA A 176 -26.18 -26.16 -0.85
CA ALA A 176 -26.09 -27.12 -1.94
C ALA A 176 -27.48 -27.49 -2.47
N GLU A 177 -28.44 -27.73 -1.58
CA GLU A 177 -29.86 -27.97 -1.90
C GLU A 177 -30.47 -26.80 -2.65
N PHE A 178 -30.29 -25.57 -2.15
CA PHE A 178 -30.74 -24.36 -2.85
C PHE A 178 -30.11 -24.19 -4.24
N LYS A 179 -28.88 -24.66 -4.45
CA LYS A 179 -28.26 -24.64 -5.78
C LYS A 179 -28.84 -25.71 -6.69
N LEU A 180 -29.20 -26.87 -6.13
CA LEU A 180 -29.82 -27.95 -6.85
C LEU A 180 -31.22 -27.54 -7.32
N THR A 181 -32.06 -26.97 -6.44
CA THR A 181 -33.39 -26.45 -6.80
C THR A 181 -33.31 -25.36 -7.89
N LYS A 182 -32.37 -24.42 -7.75
CA LYS A 182 -32.10 -23.44 -8.82
C LYS A 182 -31.62 -24.06 -10.12
N LEU A 183 -30.87 -25.16 -10.06
CA LEU A 183 -30.43 -25.87 -11.25
C LEU A 183 -31.60 -26.56 -11.93
N HIS A 184 -32.53 -27.16 -11.18
CA HIS A 184 -33.77 -27.76 -11.70
C HIS A 184 -34.65 -26.73 -12.40
N ALA A 185 -34.95 -25.60 -11.75
CA ALA A 185 -35.72 -24.51 -12.37
C ALA A 185 -35.02 -23.98 -13.65
N LYS A 186 -33.69 -24.00 -13.67
CA LYS A 186 -32.92 -23.61 -14.85
C LYS A 186 -33.01 -24.66 -15.96
N ILE A 187 -32.89 -25.96 -15.65
CA ILE A 187 -33.04 -27.05 -16.62
C ILE A 187 -34.41 -26.95 -17.29
N ALA A 188 -35.49 -26.80 -16.51
CA ALA A 188 -36.85 -26.64 -17.00
C ALA A 188 -36.99 -25.45 -17.98
N SER A 189 -36.36 -24.31 -17.69
CA SER A 189 -36.41 -23.11 -18.56
C SER A 189 -35.36 -23.10 -19.69
N THR A 190 -34.51 -24.12 -19.81
CA THR A 190 -33.38 -24.08 -20.76
C THR A 190 -33.83 -24.18 -22.21
N LYS A 191 -34.83 -25.02 -22.51
CA LYS A 191 -35.37 -25.23 -23.86
C LYS A 191 -36.04 -23.94 -24.38
N THR A 192 -36.94 -23.37 -23.59
CA THR A 192 -37.63 -22.10 -23.91
C THR A 192 -36.66 -20.90 -24.04
N ASP A 193 -35.63 -20.82 -23.19
CA ASP A 193 -34.57 -19.80 -23.30
C ASP A 193 -33.73 -19.94 -24.57
N LEU A 194 -33.51 -21.17 -25.06
CA LEU A 194 -32.78 -21.42 -26.30
C LEU A 194 -33.65 -21.14 -27.52
N ASP A 195 -34.94 -21.48 -27.48
CA ASP A 195 -35.87 -21.19 -28.58
C ASP A 195 -36.07 -19.68 -28.76
N THR A 196 -36.22 -18.93 -27.66
CA THR A 196 -36.26 -17.47 -27.73
C THR A 196 -34.96 -16.87 -28.27
N LYS A 197 -33.80 -17.48 -27.99
CA LYS A 197 -32.51 -17.08 -28.61
C LYS A 197 -32.41 -17.48 -30.07
N LYS A 198 -32.91 -18.65 -30.47
CA LYS A 198 -33.00 -19.14 -31.86
C LYS A 198 -33.82 -18.15 -32.69
N LYS A 199 -35.06 -17.86 -32.27
CA LYS A 199 -35.95 -16.88 -32.92
C LYS A 199 -35.30 -15.50 -33.05
N ARG A 200 -34.66 -14.99 -31.98
CA ARG A 200 -33.93 -13.71 -32.02
C ARG A 200 -32.70 -13.73 -32.92
N TYR A 201 -32.01 -14.86 -33.02
CA TYR A 201 -30.85 -15.04 -33.91
C TYR A 201 -31.28 -15.02 -35.38
N VAL A 202 -32.30 -15.81 -35.72
CA VAL A 202 -32.90 -15.89 -37.06
C VAL A 202 -33.39 -14.51 -37.50
N ALA A 203 -34.27 -13.86 -36.71
CA ALA A 203 -34.79 -12.53 -37.03
C ALA A 203 -33.68 -11.47 -37.21
N LYS A 204 -32.61 -11.54 -36.43
CA LYS A 204 -31.48 -10.61 -36.57
C LYS A 204 -30.68 -10.85 -37.83
N ARG A 205 -30.52 -12.10 -38.25
CA ARG A 205 -29.78 -12.47 -39.46
C ARG A 205 -30.59 -12.25 -40.73
N MET A 206 -31.89 -12.50 -40.71
CA MET A 206 -32.82 -12.13 -41.79
C MET A 206 -32.72 -10.65 -42.11
N ARG A 207 -32.77 -9.78 -41.09
CA ARG A 207 -32.51 -8.32 -41.26
C ARG A 207 -31.16 -7.96 -41.86
N GLN A 208 -30.18 -8.87 -41.89
CA GLN A 208 -28.89 -8.65 -42.57
C GLN A 208 -28.95 -9.11 -44.02
N LEU A 209 -29.56 -10.26 -44.28
CA LEU A 209 -29.82 -10.74 -45.64
C LEU A 209 -30.68 -9.72 -46.41
N GLU A 210 -31.76 -9.23 -45.79
CA GLU A 210 -32.60 -8.15 -46.32
C GLU A 210 -31.80 -6.89 -46.65
N ARG A 211 -30.80 -6.52 -45.83
CA ARG A 211 -29.95 -5.35 -46.11
C ARG A 211 -29.02 -5.58 -47.29
N ILE A 212 -28.49 -6.79 -47.44
CA ILE A 212 -27.64 -7.16 -48.57
C ILE A 212 -28.48 -7.20 -49.86
N ALA A 213 -29.66 -7.80 -49.81
CA ALA A 213 -30.64 -7.80 -50.88
C ALA A 213 -31.04 -6.37 -51.30
N ARG A 214 -31.32 -5.47 -50.33
CA ARG A 214 -31.57 -4.04 -50.60
C ARG A 214 -30.40 -3.34 -51.28
N VAL A 215 -29.14 -3.64 -50.92
CA VAL A 215 -27.98 -3.06 -51.62
C VAL A 215 -27.97 -3.51 -53.08
N LYS A 216 -28.18 -4.80 -53.35
CA LYS A 216 -28.24 -5.35 -54.71
C LYS A 216 -29.39 -4.72 -55.51
N ALA A 217 -30.57 -4.58 -54.90
CA ALA A 217 -31.73 -3.97 -55.52
C ALA A 217 -31.53 -2.48 -55.83
N ILE A 218 -30.93 -1.70 -54.92
CA ILE A 218 -30.61 -0.28 -55.16
C ILE A 218 -29.59 -0.13 -56.30
N LYS A 219 -28.56 -1.00 -56.36
CA LYS A 219 -27.61 -0.98 -57.50
C LYS A 219 -28.31 -1.26 -58.83
N LYS A 220 -29.23 -2.24 -58.87
CA LYS A 220 -30.03 -2.55 -60.07
C LYS A 220 -30.95 -1.39 -60.45
N MET A 221 -31.56 -0.72 -59.46
CA MET A 221 -32.40 0.46 -59.67
C MET A 221 -31.60 1.65 -60.22
N ILE A 222 -30.42 1.94 -59.68
CA ILE A 222 -29.53 3.00 -60.20
C ILE A 222 -29.17 2.72 -61.67
N LYS A 223 -28.78 1.48 -62.00
CA LYS A 223 -28.51 1.08 -63.39
C LYS A 223 -29.73 1.24 -64.31
N LYS A 224 -30.94 0.92 -63.82
CA LYS A 224 -32.17 1.14 -64.60
C LYS A 224 -32.47 2.62 -64.82
N ILE A 225 -32.17 3.48 -63.84
CA ILE A 225 -32.33 4.92 -63.96
C ILE A 225 -31.29 5.51 -64.92
N GLU A 226 -30.05 5.02 -64.89
CA GLU A 226 -28.98 5.38 -65.84
C GLU A 226 -29.40 5.06 -67.27
N LYS A 227 -29.82 3.81 -67.56
CA LYS A 227 -30.34 3.44 -68.89
C LYS A 227 -31.54 4.27 -69.37
N LYS A 228 -32.39 4.75 -68.45
CA LYS A 228 -33.52 5.62 -68.80
C LYS A 228 -33.09 7.08 -69.02
N LEU A 229 -32.05 7.54 -68.33
CA LEU A 229 -31.49 8.88 -68.52
C LEU A 229 -30.81 9.01 -69.88
N ASP A 230 -30.28 7.91 -70.42
CA ASP A 230 -29.63 7.87 -71.73
C ASP A 230 -30.64 8.04 -72.90
N ASN A 231 -31.93 7.75 -72.67
CA ASN A 231 -32.99 7.73 -73.69
C ASN A 231 -34.07 8.83 -73.52
N VAL A 232 -33.87 9.82 -72.65
CA VAL A 232 -34.90 10.85 -72.35
C VAL A 232 -34.45 12.21 -72.86
N GLU A 233 -35.21 12.75 -73.82
CA GLU A 233 -34.99 14.06 -74.44
C GLU A 233 -35.65 15.22 -73.65
N ASN A 234 -36.76 14.96 -72.95
CA ASN A 234 -37.48 15.96 -72.15
C ASN A 234 -36.71 16.37 -70.88
N GLU A 235 -36.33 17.66 -70.78
CA GLU A 235 -35.56 18.19 -69.64
C GLU A 235 -36.22 18.03 -68.26
N GLY A 236 -37.55 18.16 -68.19
CA GLY A 236 -38.30 18.07 -66.93
C GLY A 236 -38.27 16.66 -66.35
N GLU A 237 -38.39 15.66 -67.21
CA GLU A 237 -38.28 14.24 -66.84
C GLU A 237 -36.84 13.84 -66.51
N ARG A 238 -35.88 14.37 -67.28
CA ARG A 238 -34.45 14.20 -67.02
C ARG A 238 -34.06 14.71 -65.63
N LYS A 239 -34.51 15.92 -65.23
CA LYS A 239 -34.30 16.47 -63.87
C LYS A 239 -34.91 15.58 -62.77
N LYS A 240 -36.11 15.01 -62.98
CA LYS A 240 -36.75 14.07 -62.03
C LYS A 240 -35.95 12.77 -61.88
N LEU A 241 -35.49 12.18 -62.98
CA LEU A 241 -34.68 10.96 -62.97
C LEU A 241 -33.30 11.17 -62.31
N ILE A 242 -32.64 12.32 -62.56
CA ILE A 242 -31.39 12.70 -61.88
C ILE A 242 -31.60 12.79 -60.36
N ASN A 243 -32.70 13.40 -59.91
CA ASN A 243 -33.02 13.47 -58.48
C ASN A 243 -33.27 12.09 -57.86
N LYS A 244 -34.00 11.20 -58.55
CA LYS A 244 -34.17 9.80 -58.13
C LYS A 244 -32.83 9.06 -58.04
N GLN A 245 -31.94 9.27 -59.01
CA GLN A 245 -30.59 8.69 -59.01
C GLN A 245 -29.76 9.21 -57.83
N LYS A 246 -29.77 10.53 -57.57
CA LYS A 246 -29.08 11.16 -56.43
C LYS A 246 -29.55 10.58 -55.09
N VAL A 247 -30.88 10.46 -54.90
CA VAL A 247 -31.49 9.86 -53.69
C VAL A 247 -31.10 8.39 -53.54
N ALA A 248 -31.16 7.60 -54.62
CA ALA A 248 -30.76 6.20 -54.62
C ALA A 248 -29.27 6.01 -54.31
N LYS A 249 -28.38 6.83 -54.91
CA LYS A 249 -26.93 6.86 -54.61
C LYS A 249 -26.68 7.19 -53.13
N THR A 250 -27.39 8.16 -52.55
CA THR A 250 -27.26 8.46 -51.10
C THR A 250 -27.74 7.32 -50.21
N MET A 251 -28.80 6.61 -50.60
CA MET A 251 -29.29 5.43 -49.87
C MET A 251 -28.30 4.27 -49.97
N LEU A 252 -27.69 4.04 -51.14
CA LEU A 252 -26.68 3.02 -51.38
C LEU A 252 -25.47 3.21 -50.45
N VAL A 253 -24.86 4.40 -50.45
CA VAL A 253 -23.71 4.73 -49.60
C VAL A 253 -23.99 4.46 -48.12
N LYS A 254 -25.18 4.85 -47.64
CA LYS A 254 -25.58 4.65 -46.23
C LYS A 254 -25.77 3.17 -45.86
N ILE A 255 -26.34 2.35 -46.75
CA ILE A 255 -26.63 0.94 -46.48
C ILE A 255 -25.35 0.09 -46.68
N GLU A 256 -24.58 0.36 -47.72
CA GLU A 256 -23.33 -0.34 -48.05
C GLU A 256 -22.25 -0.10 -46.97
N ALA A 257 -22.08 1.14 -46.50
CA ALA A 257 -21.22 1.44 -45.35
C ALA A 257 -21.59 0.60 -44.10
N ARG A 258 -22.90 0.39 -43.84
CA ARG A 258 -23.37 -0.44 -42.72
C ARG A 258 -23.07 -1.92 -42.93
N VAL A 259 -23.16 -2.42 -44.17
CA VAL A 259 -22.80 -3.80 -44.54
C VAL A 259 -21.29 -4.01 -44.38
N ASN A 260 -20.46 -3.10 -44.90
CA ASN A 260 -19.00 -3.17 -44.84
C ASN A 260 -18.47 -3.07 -43.41
N ILE A 261 -18.99 -2.15 -42.58
CA ILE A 261 -18.68 -2.09 -41.14
C ILE A 261 -19.05 -3.39 -40.42
N HIS A 262 -20.13 -4.06 -40.84
CA HIS A 262 -20.50 -5.34 -40.23
C HIS A 262 -19.58 -6.49 -40.65
N LYS A 263 -19.24 -6.59 -41.95
CA LYS A 263 -18.30 -7.58 -42.49
C LYS A 263 -16.92 -7.46 -41.83
N THR A 264 -16.34 -6.26 -41.83
CA THR A 264 -15.04 -5.97 -41.20
C THR A 264 -15.02 -6.29 -39.71
N ARG A 265 -16.03 -5.87 -38.95
CA ARG A 265 -16.13 -6.18 -37.50
C ARG A 265 -16.27 -7.68 -37.23
N LYS A 266 -16.95 -8.43 -38.11
CA LYS A 266 -17.09 -9.90 -38.00
C LYS A 266 -15.76 -10.58 -38.27
N ALA A 267 -15.04 -10.18 -39.32
CA ALA A 267 -13.71 -10.68 -39.67
C ALA A 267 -12.70 -10.41 -38.55
N GLN A 268 -12.59 -9.16 -38.08
CA GLN A 268 -11.72 -8.78 -36.97
C GLN A 268 -12.03 -9.57 -35.68
N LYS A 269 -13.31 -9.83 -35.40
CA LYS A 269 -13.70 -10.63 -34.22
C LYS A 269 -13.29 -12.10 -34.38
N LYS A 270 -13.41 -12.68 -35.58
CA LYS A 270 -12.97 -14.05 -35.89
C LYS A 270 -11.46 -14.17 -35.73
N ALA A 271 -10.68 -13.27 -36.35
CA ALA A 271 -9.23 -13.23 -36.24
C ALA A 271 -8.74 -13.13 -34.78
N ARG A 272 -9.32 -12.22 -33.99
CA ARG A 272 -8.99 -12.09 -32.56
C ARG A 272 -9.29 -13.35 -31.75
N TRP A 273 -10.40 -14.03 -32.05
CA TRP A 273 -10.74 -15.26 -31.36
C TRP A 273 -9.79 -16.39 -31.76
N ASN A 274 -9.51 -16.56 -33.05
CA ASN A 274 -8.56 -17.56 -33.57
C ASN A 274 -7.19 -17.44 -32.90
N SER A 275 -6.65 -16.23 -32.75
CA SER A 275 -5.38 -15.99 -32.03
C SER A 275 -5.41 -16.48 -30.57
N ILE A 276 -6.51 -16.23 -29.84
CA ILE A 276 -6.69 -16.71 -28.46
C ILE A 276 -6.77 -18.25 -28.43
N THR A 277 -7.53 -18.85 -29.35
CA THR A 277 -7.71 -20.31 -29.40
C THR A 277 -6.41 -21.03 -29.78
N ALA A 278 -5.66 -20.49 -30.74
CA ALA A 278 -4.35 -21.01 -31.13
C ALA A 278 -3.38 -21.02 -29.93
N THR A 279 -3.33 -19.92 -29.17
CA THR A 279 -2.48 -19.82 -27.98
C THR A 279 -2.89 -20.84 -26.90
N ILE A 280 -4.19 -21.11 -26.74
CA ILE A 280 -4.71 -22.14 -25.82
C ILE A 280 -4.33 -23.56 -26.31
N LYS A 281 -4.47 -23.84 -27.61
CA LYS A 281 -4.10 -25.12 -28.22
C LYS A 281 -2.60 -25.41 -28.01
N ASN A 282 -1.75 -24.43 -28.29
CA ASN A 282 -0.30 -24.52 -28.10
C ASN A 282 0.08 -24.75 -26.63
N MET A 283 -0.59 -24.07 -25.69
CA MET A 283 -0.40 -24.30 -24.26
C MET A 283 -0.74 -25.73 -23.85
N ASN A 284 -1.88 -26.26 -24.31
CA ASN A 284 -2.32 -27.61 -23.96
C ASN A 284 -1.40 -28.68 -24.56
N ARG A 285 -0.99 -28.52 -25.83
CA ARG A 285 -0.01 -29.40 -26.48
C ARG A 285 1.31 -29.42 -25.71
N TYR A 286 1.82 -28.24 -25.33
CA TYR A 286 3.01 -28.14 -24.50
C TYR A 286 2.87 -28.81 -23.13
N ILE A 287 1.74 -28.64 -22.44
CA ILE A 287 1.50 -29.28 -21.13
C ILE A 287 1.52 -30.80 -21.25
N LYS A 288 0.94 -31.36 -22.32
CA LYS A 288 0.91 -32.82 -22.54
C LYS A 288 2.32 -33.38 -22.70
N GLY A 289 3.12 -32.81 -23.62
CA GLY A 289 4.51 -33.23 -23.83
C GLY A 289 5.38 -33.02 -22.59
N TRP A 290 5.31 -31.83 -21.99
CA TRP A 290 6.10 -31.52 -20.79
C TRP A 290 5.84 -32.47 -19.61
N LYS A 291 4.58 -32.90 -19.40
CA LYS A 291 4.25 -33.86 -18.34
C LYS A 291 4.80 -35.26 -18.62
N TYR A 292 4.84 -35.67 -19.88
CA TYR A 292 5.40 -36.96 -20.29
C TYR A 292 6.91 -36.98 -20.00
N ASP A 293 7.65 -35.99 -20.50
CA ASP A 293 9.10 -35.84 -20.26
C ASP A 293 9.42 -35.68 -18.76
N GLN A 294 8.55 -35.02 -18.00
CA GLN A 294 8.73 -34.89 -16.55
C GLN A 294 8.67 -36.26 -15.86
N LYS A 295 7.80 -37.18 -16.31
CA LYS A 295 7.74 -38.53 -15.74
C LYS A 295 9.02 -39.30 -16.05
N LEU A 296 9.53 -39.25 -17.27
CA LEU A 296 10.78 -39.92 -17.66
C LEU A 296 11.95 -39.46 -16.76
N ARG A 297 12.13 -38.15 -16.59
CA ARG A 297 13.19 -37.61 -15.73
C ARG A 297 13.02 -37.92 -14.24
N ILE A 298 11.79 -38.16 -13.76
CA ILE A 298 11.56 -38.64 -12.39
C ILE A 298 12.03 -40.09 -12.25
N LEU A 299 11.80 -40.93 -13.27
CA LEU A 299 12.29 -42.30 -13.30
C LEU A 299 13.82 -42.34 -13.29
N ASP A 300 14.50 -41.43 -14.01
CA ASP A 300 15.97 -41.34 -13.99
C ASP A 300 16.50 -41.02 -12.58
N VAL A 301 15.84 -40.11 -11.84
CA VAL A 301 16.19 -39.83 -10.44
C VAL A 301 15.98 -41.06 -9.56
N ALA A 302 14.90 -41.81 -9.77
CA ALA A 302 14.62 -43.02 -9.02
C ALA A 302 15.70 -44.09 -9.27
N LYS A 303 16.06 -44.34 -10.54
CA LYS A 303 17.15 -45.25 -10.93
C LYS A 303 18.48 -44.87 -10.28
N ALA A 304 18.88 -43.59 -10.38
CA ALA A 304 20.12 -43.12 -9.75
C ALA A 304 20.10 -43.19 -8.21
N THR A 305 18.92 -43.05 -7.59
CA THR A 305 18.79 -43.18 -6.13
C THR A 305 18.91 -44.65 -5.70
N ALA A 306 18.31 -45.57 -6.46
CA ALA A 306 18.43 -47.01 -6.21
C ALA A 306 19.90 -47.47 -6.31
N GLN A 307 20.65 -46.98 -7.30
CA GLN A 307 22.08 -47.27 -7.46
C GLN A 307 22.92 -46.81 -6.26
N VAL A 308 22.69 -45.59 -5.74
CA VAL A 308 23.36 -45.09 -4.54
C VAL A 308 23.04 -45.94 -3.31
N ASN A 309 21.76 -46.31 -3.14
CA ASN A 309 21.33 -47.14 -2.01
C ASN A 309 21.90 -48.56 -2.08
N GLY A 310 21.98 -49.14 -3.28
CA GLY A 310 22.62 -50.45 -3.51
C GLY A 310 24.08 -50.44 -3.07
N LEU A 311 24.86 -49.46 -3.53
CA LEU A 311 26.25 -49.29 -3.13
C LEU A 311 26.41 -49.00 -1.64
N GLN A 312 25.44 -48.32 -1.01
CA GLN A 312 25.45 -48.14 0.44
C GLN A 312 25.22 -49.44 1.20
N LYS A 313 24.29 -50.29 0.75
CA LYS A 313 24.09 -51.63 1.32
C LYS A 313 25.35 -52.48 1.16
N SER A 314 26.03 -52.43 0.01
CA SER A 314 27.30 -53.13 -0.21
C SER A 314 28.39 -52.71 0.79
N ILE A 315 28.50 -51.41 1.10
CA ILE A 315 29.41 -50.91 2.15
C ILE A 315 29.01 -51.45 3.53
N GLU A 316 27.72 -51.45 3.84
CA GLU A 316 27.20 -51.96 5.13
C GLU A 316 27.46 -53.47 5.28
N THR A 317 27.32 -54.27 4.22
CA THR A 317 27.69 -55.69 4.22
C THR A 317 29.18 -55.90 4.43
N ILE A 318 30.05 -55.16 3.73
CA ILE A 318 31.52 -55.26 3.92
C ILE A 318 31.91 -54.90 5.36
N ILE A 319 31.33 -53.84 5.93
CA ILE A 319 31.57 -53.44 7.32
C ILE A 319 31.08 -54.52 8.30
N ASN A 320 29.92 -55.12 8.06
CA ASN A 320 29.38 -56.17 8.92
C ASN A 320 30.19 -57.48 8.80
N GLN A 321 30.70 -57.83 7.63
CA GLN A 321 31.62 -58.95 7.43
C GLN A 321 32.93 -58.71 8.17
N ALA A 322 33.52 -57.52 8.04
CA ALA A 322 34.75 -57.17 8.76
C ALA A 322 34.59 -57.16 10.28
N LYS A 323 33.39 -56.84 10.80
CA LYS A 323 33.07 -57.00 12.23
C LYS A 323 33.02 -58.45 12.68
N LYS A 324 32.64 -59.38 11.80
CA LYS A 324 32.59 -60.82 12.09
C LYS A 324 33.96 -61.49 11.95
N THR A 325 34.77 -61.07 10.99
CA THR A 325 36.05 -61.70 10.67
C THR A 325 37.26 -60.99 11.27
N HIS A 326 37.06 -59.84 11.95
CA HIS A 326 38.10 -58.95 12.48
C HIS A 326 39.14 -58.42 11.45
N LYS A 327 39.00 -58.76 10.16
CA LYS A 327 39.83 -58.28 9.06
C LYS A 327 38.98 -57.44 8.11
N VAL A 328 39.43 -56.22 7.82
CA VAL A 328 38.77 -55.30 6.86
C VAL A 328 39.50 -55.41 5.53
N ASP A 329 38.80 -55.81 4.46
CA ASP A 329 39.34 -55.67 3.11
C ASP A 329 39.27 -54.19 2.68
N THR A 330 40.34 -53.46 3.00
CA THR A 330 40.43 -52.01 2.82
C THR A 330 40.40 -51.60 1.35
N VAL A 331 40.89 -52.45 0.44
CA VAL A 331 40.93 -52.18 -1.00
C VAL A 331 39.53 -52.30 -1.59
N GLU A 332 38.79 -53.34 -1.23
CA GLU A 332 37.42 -53.53 -1.70
C GLU A 332 36.47 -52.46 -1.15
N LEU A 333 36.60 -52.14 0.15
CA LEU A 333 35.84 -51.06 0.78
C LEU A 333 36.08 -49.71 0.08
N GLN A 334 37.35 -49.38 -0.23
CA GLN A 334 37.71 -48.15 -0.93
C GLN A 334 37.11 -48.10 -2.35
N LYS A 335 37.17 -49.20 -3.12
CA LYS A 335 36.55 -49.31 -4.45
C LYS A 335 35.04 -49.05 -4.41
N VAL A 336 34.32 -49.61 -3.43
CA VAL A 336 32.86 -49.40 -3.30
C VAL A 336 32.54 -47.97 -2.82
N VAL A 337 33.35 -47.40 -1.94
CA VAL A 337 33.24 -45.99 -1.51
C VAL A 337 33.42 -45.03 -2.69
N ASP A 338 34.39 -45.28 -3.55
CA ASP A 338 34.64 -44.46 -4.74
C ASP A 338 33.50 -44.59 -5.77
N LYS A 339 33.01 -45.81 -6.03
CA LYS A 339 31.81 -46.05 -6.86
C LYS A 339 30.58 -45.34 -6.30
N LYS A 340 30.37 -45.36 -4.98
CA LYS A 340 29.28 -44.63 -4.32
C LYS A 340 29.43 -43.12 -4.49
N SER A 341 30.65 -42.60 -4.43
CA SER A 341 30.92 -41.18 -4.67
C SER A 341 30.56 -40.76 -6.10
N ALA A 342 30.89 -41.59 -7.10
CA ALA A 342 30.54 -41.38 -8.50
C ALA A 342 29.01 -41.44 -8.71
N ALA A 343 28.34 -42.44 -8.14
CA ALA A 343 26.88 -42.58 -8.18
C ALA A 343 26.16 -41.40 -7.50
N MET A 344 26.69 -40.88 -6.39
CA MET A 344 26.17 -39.68 -5.73
C MET A 344 26.31 -38.43 -6.60
N ASN A 345 27.43 -38.27 -7.31
CA ASN A 345 27.61 -37.18 -8.27
C ASN A 345 26.61 -37.27 -9.44
N GLN A 346 26.35 -38.48 -9.93
CA GLN A 346 25.37 -38.73 -10.99
C GLN A 346 23.94 -38.47 -10.52
N LEU A 347 23.57 -38.92 -9.31
CA LEU A 347 22.29 -38.62 -8.68
C LEU A 347 22.06 -37.11 -8.56
N ASP A 348 23.08 -36.36 -8.13
CA ASP A 348 23.02 -34.91 -8.05
C ASP A 348 22.84 -34.25 -9.42
N LYS A 349 23.50 -34.75 -10.47
CA LYS A 349 23.34 -34.27 -11.85
C LYS A 349 21.91 -34.48 -12.34
N VAL A 350 21.36 -35.69 -12.23
CA VAL A 350 19.99 -36.00 -12.69
C VAL A 350 18.94 -35.22 -11.91
N ARG A 351 19.12 -35.06 -10.59
CA ARG A 351 18.26 -34.18 -9.76
C ARG A 351 18.29 -32.74 -10.25
N THR A 352 19.47 -32.20 -10.58
CA THR A 352 19.56 -30.83 -11.12
C THR A 352 18.88 -30.68 -12.47
N GLU A 353 19.05 -31.65 -13.36
CA GLU A 353 18.40 -31.64 -14.68
C GLU A 353 16.87 -31.71 -14.59
N LEU A 354 16.33 -32.53 -13.66
CA LEU A 354 14.90 -32.57 -13.38
C LEU A 354 14.39 -31.22 -12.86
N GLU A 355 15.11 -30.58 -11.94
CA GLU A 355 14.73 -29.26 -11.41
C GLU A 355 14.74 -28.17 -12.49
N GLU A 356 15.77 -28.15 -13.35
CA GLU A 356 15.87 -27.21 -14.47
C GLU A 356 14.76 -27.43 -15.51
N PHE A 357 14.48 -28.69 -15.82
CA PHE A 357 13.41 -29.08 -16.73
C PHE A 357 12.03 -28.62 -16.21
N GLN A 358 11.76 -28.86 -14.92
CA GLN A 358 10.53 -28.38 -14.27
C GLN A 358 10.44 -26.85 -14.30
N GLU A 359 11.55 -26.14 -14.10
CA GLU A 359 11.57 -24.68 -14.15
C GLU A 359 11.29 -24.13 -15.56
N LYS A 360 11.98 -24.64 -16.59
CA LYS A 360 11.77 -24.24 -17.99
C LYS A 360 10.33 -24.53 -18.42
N GLY A 361 9.86 -25.73 -18.08
CA GLY A 361 8.49 -26.21 -18.12
C GLY A 361 7.45 -25.21 -17.63
N GLU A 362 7.47 -24.99 -16.32
CA GLU A 362 6.55 -24.08 -15.67
C GLU A 362 6.66 -22.66 -16.24
N LYS A 363 7.86 -22.13 -16.48
CA LYS A 363 8.06 -20.79 -17.05
C LYS A 363 7.33 -20.62 -18.38
N ARG A 364 7.39 -21.62 -19.26
CA ARG A 364 6.73 -21.57 -20.58
C ARG A 364 5.20 -21.65 -20.47
N ILE A 365 4.66 -22.52 -19.60
CA ILE A 365 3.22 -22.57 -19.28
C ILE A 365 2.73 -21.22 -18.76
N ARG A 366 3.52 -20.57 -17.90
CA ARG A 366 3.17 -19.24 -17.36
C ARG A 366 3.07 -18.20 -18.47
N VAL A 367 4.03 -18.16 -19.40
CA VAL A 367 4.02 -17.23 -20.54
C VAL A 367 2.74 -17.39 -21.37
N TYR A 368 2.33 -18.62 -21.66
CA TYR A 368 1.06 -18.88 -22.33
C TYR A 368 -0.15 -18.33 -21.55
N GLN A 369 -0.23 -18.60 -20.24
CA GLN A 369 -1.32 -18.09 -19.40
C GLN A 369 -1.38 -16.55 -19.38
N TYR A 370 -0.22 -15.88 -19.30
CA TYR A 370 -0.13 -14.42 -19.40
C TYR A 370 -0.61 -13.91 -20.77
N SER A 371 -0.15 -14.54 -21.85
CA SER A 371 -0.51 -14.16 -23.22
C SER A 371 -2.02 -14.25 -23.45
N ILE A 372 -2.65 -15.38 -23.05
CA ILE A 372 -4.10 -15.58 -23.17
C ILE A 372 -4.89 -14.51 -22.40
N LEU A 373 -4.47 -14.18 -21.17
CA LEU A 373 -5.14 -13.16 -20.36
C LEU A 373 -4.97 -11.76 -20.96
N ARG A 374 -3.78 -11.42 -21.48
CA ARG A 374 -3.51 -10.13 -22.15
C ARG A 374 -4.31 -9.98 -23.44
N GLN A 375 -4.35 -11.00 -24.30
CA GLN A 375 -5.18 -11.00 -25.51
C GLN A 375 -6.67 -10.82 -25.16
N LYS A 376 -7.17 -11.51 -24.13
CA LYS A 376 -8.56 -11.34 -23.64
C LYS A 376 -8.83 -9.92 -23.10
N MET A 377 -7.84 -9.26 -22.51
CA MET A 377 -7.94 -7.86 -22.08
C MET A 377 -7.95 -6.91 -23.28
N ASN A 378 -7.08 -7.12 -24.26
CA ASN A 378 -7.01 -6.29 -25.48
C ASN A 378 -8.31 -6.36 -26.27
N ASP A 379 -8.91 -7.54 -26.44
CA ASP A 379 -10.25 -7.67 -27.03
C ASP A 379 -11.32 -6.88 -26.24
N ALA A 380 -11.26 -6.88 -24.91
CA ALA A 380 -12.18 -6.09 -24.10
C ALA A 380 -11.96 -4.57 -24.23
N LYS A 381 -10.70 -4.11 -24.36
CA LYS A 381 -10.34 -2.70 -24.62
C LYS A 381 -10.84 -2.23 -25.98
N ILE A 382 -10.62 -3.03 -27.04
CA ILE A 382 -11.10 -2.71 -28.39
C ILE A 382 -12.64 -2.63 -28.43
N ARG A 383 -13.35 -3.51 -27.70
CA ARG A 383 -14.81 -3.39 -27.58
C ARG A 383 -15.25 -2.10 -26.88
N ILE A 384 -14.46 -1.59 -25.93
CA ILE A 384 -14.75 -0.31 -25.28
C ILE A 384 -14.56 0.84 -26.25
N SER A 385 -13.45 0.89 -27.01
CA SER A 385 -13.21 1.96 -27.99
C SER A 385 -14.31 1.99 -29.05
N GLN A 386 -14.71 0.82 -29.59
CA GLN A 386 -15.84 0.70 -30.52
C GLN A 386 -17.16 1.25 -29.95
N HIS A 387 -17.43 1.06 -28.65
CA HIS A 387 -18.63 1.59 -28.00
C HIS A 387 -18.50 3.06 -27.60
N ARG A 388 -17.29 3.59 -27.39
CA ARG A 388 -17.06 5.02 -27.17
C ARG A 388 -17.38 5.80 -28.45
N LEU A 389 -16.81 5.39 -29.58
CA LEU A 389 -17.13 5.96 -30.89
C LEU A 389 -18.65 5.99 -31.14
N SER A 390 -19.35 4.88 -30.87
CA SER A 390 -20.81 4.83 -30.98
C SER A 390 -21.56 5.75 -30.00
N LYS A 391 -21.03 5.95 -28.78
CA LYS A 391 -21.63 6.85 -27.78
C LYS A 391 -21.41 8.31 -28.17
N ASP A 392 -20.23 8.64 -28.68
CA ASP A 392 -19.86 10.00 -29.04
C ASP A 392 -20.56 10.42 -30.34
N ALA A 393 -20.65 9.55 -31.35
CA ALA A 393 -21.52 9.75 -32.51
C ALA A 393 -22.98 10.00 -32.10
N ALA A 394 -23.54 9.18 -31.19
CA ALA A 394 -24.91 9.37 -30.70
C ALA A 394 -25.12 10.68 -29.92
N LYS A 395 -24.08 11.22 -29.29
CA LYS A 395 -24.14 12.53 -28.62
C LYS A 395 -24.10 13.68 -29.61
N VAL A 396 -23.24 13.60 -30.62
CA VAL A 396 -23.14 14.61 -31.69
C VAL A 396 -24.49 14.75 -32.38
N THR A 397 -25.07 13.63 -32.84
CA THR A 397 -26.42 13.64 -33.43
C THR A 397 -27.49 14.12 -32.44
N LYS A 398 -27.40 13.76 -31.15
CA LYS A 398 -28.34 14.30 -30.14
C LYS A 398 -28.21 15.82 -30.04
N LYS A 399 -27.00 16.38 -30.06
CA LYS A 399 -26.76 17.82 -30.01
C LYS A 399 -27.42 18.47 -31.21
N GLU A 400 -27.11 18.02 -32.44
CA GLU A 400 -27.73 18.51 -33.69
C GLU A 400 -29.26 18.52 -33.64
N TYR A 401 -29.89 17.43 -33.18
CA TYR A 401 -31.35 17.37 -33.04
C TYR A 401 -31.89 18.30 -31.94
N MET A 402 -31.16 18.48 -30.83
CA MET A 402 -31.53 19.45 -29.79
C MET A 402 -31.41 20.89 -30.28
N THR A 403 -30.36 21.21 -31.05
CA THR A 403 -30.21 22.51 -31.70
C THR A 403 -31.35 22.74 -32.69
N ARG A 404 -31.72 21.73 -33.48
CA ARG A 404 -32.87 21.78 -34.39
C ARG A 404 -34.18 21.97 -33.63
N ILE A 405 -34.38 21.33 -32.48
CA ILE A 405 -35.52 21.59 -31.59
C ILE A 405 -35.53 23.03 -31.09
N GLN A 406 -34.38 23.56 -30.68
CA GLN A 406 -34.29 24.93 -30.18
C GLN A 406 -34.61 25.95 -31.28
N LYS A 407 -34.09 25.74 -32.51
CA LYS A 407 -34.46 26.53 -33.69
C LYS A 407 -35.95 26.42 -34.01
N LEU A 408 -36.50 25.20 -33.99
CA LEU A 408 -37.93 24.96 -34.19
C LEU A 408 -38.79 25.56 -33.07
N ASN A 409 -38.35 25.57 -31.81
CA ASN A 409 -39.08 26.21 -30.72
C ASN A 409 -39.03 27.74 -30.79
N LYS A 410 -37.92 28.31 -31.27
CA LYS A 410 -37.84 29.75 -31.60
C LYS A 410 -38.81 30.08 -32.74
N LEU A 411 -38.88 29.26 -33.79
CA LEU A 411 -39.86 29.39 -34.87
C LEU A 411 -41.30 29.18 -34.37
N LYS A 412 -41.54 28.26 -33.43
CA LYS A 412 -42.85 28.02 -32.80
C LYS A 412 -43.40 29.23 -32.05
N ARG A 413 -42.53 30.12 -31.54
CA ARG A 413 -42.95 31.39 -30.95
C ARG A 413 -43.38 32.43 -31.99
N ARG A 414 -43.06 32.21 -33.28
CA ARG A 414 -43.41 33.10 -34.39
C ARG A 414 -44.49 32.54 -35.32
N MET A 415 -44.61 31.23 -35.52
CA MET A 415 -45.75 30.55 -36.17
C MET A 415 -45.86 29.07 -35.71
N GLY A 416 -47.09 28.58 -35.52
CA GLY A 416 -47.39 27.29 -34.89
C GLY A 416 -46.89 26.06 -35.68
N LEU A 417 -45.95 25.30 -35.11
CA LEU A 417 -45.50 24.02 -35.70
C LEU A 417 -46.48 22.87 -35.43
N CYS A 418 -46.80 22.10 -36.50
CA CYS A 418 -47.64 20.91 -36.49
C CYS A 418 -47.20 19.84 -35.42
N PRO A 419 -48.12 19.31 -34.59
CA PRO A 419 -47.87 18.34 -33.52
C PRO A 419 -47.09 17.08 -33.92
N MET A 420 -47.22 16.62 -35.17
CA MET A 420 -46.61 15.39 -35.68
C MET A 420 -45.08 15.45 -35.75
N ASN A 421 -44.52 16.61 -36.13
CA ASN A 421 -43.07 16.81 -36.17
C ASN A 421 -42.45 16.78 -34.77
N ARG A 422 -43.17 17.32 -33.76
CA ARG A 422 -42.76 17.27 -32.35
C ARG A 422 -42.72 15.83 -31.82
N LEU A 423 -43.71 14.99 -32.19
CA LEU A 423 -43.76 13.57 -31.84
C LEU A 423 -42.63 12.76 -32.49
N ARG A 424 -42.34 12.99 -33.78
CA ARG A 424 -41.26 12.31 -34.52
C ARG A 424 -39.88 12.58 -33.89
N ILE A 425 -39.63 13.83 -33.51
CA ILE A 425 -38.42 14.25 -32.80
C ILE A 425 -38.34 13.60 -31.40
N LYS A 426 -39.44 13.60 -30.63
CA LYS A 426 -39.50 12.98 -29.29
C LYS A 426 -39.22 11.47 -29.36
N ARG A 427 -39.77 10.76 -30.36
CA ARG A 427 -39.47 9.34 -30.62
C ARG A 427 -37.99 9.12 -30.96
N ARG A 428 -37.38 9.94 -31.84
CA ARG A 428 -35.95 9.88 -32.18
C ARG A 428 -35.05 10.11 -30.95
N LEU A 429 -35.34 11.12 -30.12
CA LEU A 429 -34.60 11.37 -28.87
C LEU A 429 -34.67 10.21 -27.89
N ARG A 430 -35.82 9.51 -27.80
CA ARG A 430 -35.96 8.29 -26.97
C ARG A 430 -35.06 7.17 -27.50
N VAL A 431 -35.00 6.96 -28.82
CA VAL A 431 -34.10 5.96 -29.44
C VAL A 431 -32.63 6.26 -29.10
N TYR A 432 -32.17 7.51 -29.26
CA TYR A 432 -30.79 7.89 -28.91
C TYR A 432 -30.48 7.72 -27.42
N LYS A 433 -31.41 8.11 -26.52
CA LYS A 433 -31.26 7.85 -25.08
C LYS A 433 -31.08 6.35 -24.80
N LYS A 434 -31.82 5.48 -25.49
CA LYS A 434 -31.70 4.02 -25.40
C LYS A 434 -30.34 3.54 -25.91
N GLU A 435 -29.85 4.06 -27.04
CA GLU A 435 -28.55 3.72 -27.61
C GLU A 435 -27.38 4.10 -26.68
N VAL A 436 -27.39 5.33 -26.14
CA VAL A 436 -26.39 5.80 -25.16
C VAL A 436 -26.42 4.93 -23.89
N LYS A 437 -27.61 4.57 -23.40
CA LYS A 437 -27.77 3.67 -22.24
C LYS A 437 -27.19 2.27 -22.52
N ILE A 438 -27.42 1.73 -23.72
CA ILE A 438 -26.87 0.44 -24.14
C ILE A 438 -25.34 0.50 -24.26
N ALA A 439 -24.80 1.54 -24.92
CA ALA A 439 -23.36 1.71 -25.10
C ALA A 439 -22.63 1.87 -23.75
N THR A 440 -23.14 2.74 -22.87
CA THR A 440 -22.59 2.91 -21.51
C THR A 440 -22.67 1.62 -20.69
N GLY A 441 -23.77 0.88 -20.79
CA GLY A 441 -23.91 -0.45 -20.19
C GLY A 441 -22.85 -1.45 -20.66
N LYS A 442 -22.58 -1.51 -21.98
CA LYS A 442 -21.56 -2.39 -22.57
C LYS A 442 -20.14 -1.98 -22.16
N ILE A 443 -19.83 -0.68 -22.17
CA ILE A 443 -18.54 -0.14 -21.67
C ILE A 443 -18.33 -0.55 -20.20
N ARG A 444 -19.35 -0.38 -19.35
CA ARG A 444 -19.28 -0.77 -17.93
C ARG A 444 -19.05 -2.28 -17.76
N ARG A 445 -19.71 -3.14 -18.54
CA ARG A 445 -19.50 -4.60 -18.51
C ARG A 445 -18.08 -4.98 -18.93
N ASN A 446 -17.55 -4.38 -20.00
CA ASN A 446 -16.18 -4.64 -20.46
C ASN A 446 -15.13 -4.12 -19.48
N ASN A 447 -15.33 -2.95 -18.85
CA ASN A 447 -14.46 -2.46 -17.77
C ASN A 447 -14.43 -3.43 -16.57
N LYS A 448 -15.59 -3.97 -16.17
CA LYS A 448 -15.65 -5.02 -15.14
C LYS A 448 -14.89 -6.28 -15.56
N LYS A 449 -14.96 -6.68 -16.85
CA LYS A 449 -14.22 -7.83 -17.38
C LYS A 449 -12.71 -7.58 -17.34
N ILE A 450 -12.25 -6.40 -17.76
CA ILE A 450 -10.84 -5.99 -17.68
C ILE A 450 -10.33 -6.08 -16.24
N LEU A 451 -11.06 -5.47 -15.29
CA LEU A 451 -10.69 -5.51 -13.87
C LEU A 451 -10.58 -6.96 -13.33
N ARG A 452 -11.48 -7.86 -13.73
CA ARG A 452 -11.40 -9.29 -13.35
C ARG A 452 -10.16 -9.96 -13.95
N LEU A 453 -9.79 -9.64 -15.18
CA LEU A 453 -8.60 -10.18 -15.85
C LEU A 453 -7.31 -9.64 -15.22
N GLU A 454 -7.26 -8.35 -14.87
CA GLU A 454 -6.14 -7.75 -14.13
C GLU A 454 -5.96 -8.39 -12.74
N ASN A 455 -7.06 -8.65 -12.03
CA ASN A 455 -7.03 -9.38 -10.77
C ASN A 455 -6.51 -10.82 -10.94
N ARG A 456 -6.86 -11.49 -12.05
CA ARG A 456 -6.34 -12.83 -12.36
C ARG A 456 -4.84 -12.79 -12.68
N LEU A 457 -4.39 -11.84 -13.49
CA LEU A 457 -2.97 -11.61 -13.81
C LEU A 457 -2.16 -11.37 -12.52
N SER A 458 -2.59 -10.43 -11.69
CA SER A 458 -1.91 -10.15 -10.42
C SER A 458 -1.95 -11.33 -9.43
N SER A 459 -3.01 -12.15 -9.44
CA SER A 459 -3.07 -13.38 -8.63
C SER A 459 -2.06 -14.42 -9.12
N LEU A 460 -1.89 -14.57 -10.43
CA LEU A 460 -0.87 -15.46 -11.00
C LEU A 460 0.53 -14.96 -10.64
N GLU A 461 0.80 -13.66 -10.81
CA GLU A 461 2.06 -13.03 -10.40
C GLU A 461 2.40 -13.31 -8.93
N ARG A 462 1.40 -13.18 -8.03
CA ARG A 462 1.59 -13.47 -6.60
C ARG A 462 1.90 -14.93 -6.32
N ARG A 463 1.22 -15.87 -7.00
CA ARG A 463 1.50 -17.31 -6.86
C ARG A 463 2.93 -17.63 -7.29
N PHE A 464 3.39 -17.07 -8.42
CA PHE A 464 4.75 -17.29 -8.90
C PHE A 464 5.81 -16.72 -7.97
N ARG A 465 5.59 -15.50 -7.45
CA ARG A 465 6.47 -14.93 -6.43
C ARG A 465 6.53 -15.83 -5.18
N LYS A 466 5.41 -16.43 -4.76
CA LYS A 466 5.39 -17.34 -3.61
C LYS A 466 6.20 -18.62 -3.86
N ILE A 467 6.06 -19.23 -5.04
CA ILE A 467 6.83 -20.43 -5.43
C ILE A 467 8.33 -20.10 -5.46
N GLN A 468 8.70 -19.01 -6.13
CA GLN A 468 10.09 -18.55 -6.17
C GLN A 468 10.66 -18.30 -4.78
N LYS A 469 9.91 -17.64 -3.88
CA LYS A 469 10.34 -17.45 -2.49
C LYS A 469 10.56 -18.75 -1.74
N LYS A 470 9.65 -19.74 -1.89
CA LYS A 470 9.83 -21.05 -1.26
C LYS A 470 11.10 -21.74 -1.75
N ARG A 471 11.38 -21.67 -3.06
CA ARG A 471 12.61 -22.23 -3.65
C ARG A 471 13.85 -21.53 -3.14
N ILE A 472 13.85 -20.20 -3.14
CA ILE A 472 14.98 -19.45 -2.60
C ILE A 472 15.20 -19.76 -1.12
N ALA A 473 14.13 -19.90 -0.33
CA ALA A 473 14.24 -20.29 1.07
C ALA A 473 14.91 -21.66 1.23
N LYS A 474 14.54 -22.67 0.42
CA LYS A 474 15.22 -23.97 0.39
C LYS A 474 16.72 -23.81 0.09
N ILE A 475 17.08 -23.07 -0.96
CA ILE A 475 18.48 -22.83 -1.34
C ILE A 475 19.27 -22.20 -0.20
N VAL A 476 18.69 -21.17 0.45
CA VAL A 476 19.32 -20.50 1.59
C VAL A 476 19.52 -21.46 2.75
N ILE A 477 18.52 -22.29 3.08
CA ILE A 477 18.59 -23.29 4.17
C ILE A 477 19.71 -24.30 3.88
N THR A 478 19.78 -24.85 2.66
CA THR A 478 20.82 -25.80 2.27
C THR A 478 22.21 -25.16 2.34
N MET A 479 22.36 -23.91 1.88
CA MET A 479 23.62 -23.17 2.01
C MET A 479 24.03 -22.98 3.48
N SER A 480 23.10 -22.60 4.36
CA SER A 480 23.40 -22.47 5.79
C SER A 480 23.77 -23.79 6.43
N ARG A 481 23.12 -24.91 6.05
CA ARG A 481 23.50 -26.25 6.52
C ARG A 481 24.92 -26.63 6.09
N LEU A 482 25.28 -26.40 4.83
CA LEU A 482 26.63 -26.65 4.33
C LEU A 482 27.69 -25.77 5.02
N LYS A 483 27.38 -24.49 5.28
CA LYS A 483 28.27 -23.60 6.06
C LYS A 483 28.41 -24.06 7.51
N GLY A 484 27.32 -24.51 8.14
CA GLY A 484 27.34 -25.08 9.48
C GLY A 484 28.22 -26.32 9.57
N LYS A 485 28.05 -27.27 8.62
CA LYS A 485 28.91 -28.45 8.51
C LYS A 485 30.39 -28.08 8.34
N LEU A 486 30.70 -27.13 7.46
CA LEU A 486 32.08 -26.65 7.26
C LEU A 486 32.69 -26.09 8.56
N ASN A 487 31.93 -25.28 9.30
CA ASN A 487 32.40 -24.69 10.55
C ASN A 487 32.62 -25.76 11.62
N HIS A 488 31.75 -26.76 11.71
CA HIS A 488 31.89 -27.86 12.65
C HIS A 488 33.15 -28.69 12.36
N LEU A 489 33.37 -29.07 11.10
CA LEU A 489 34.61 -29.76 10.69
C LEU A 489 35.86 -28.96 11.04
N ARG A 490 35.84 -27.63 10.87
CA ARG A 490 36.96 -26.76 11.26
C ARG A 490 37.21 -26.75 12.76
N GLN A 491 36.15 -26.76 13.57
CA GLN A 491 36.25 -26.85 15.02
C GLN A 491 36.82 -28.20 15.45
N GLU A 492 36.38 -29.31 14.85
CA GLU A 492 36.91 -30.65 15.13
C GLU A 492 38.40 -30.77 14.75
N ILE A 493 38.79 -30.26 13.58
CA ILE A 493 40.21 -30.20 13.17
C ILE A 493 41.03 -29.38 14.18
N MET A 494 40.49 -28.25 14.64
CA MET A 494 41.17 -27.38 15.60
C MET A 494 41.28 -28.04 16.98
N ALA A 495 40.22 -28.70 17.46
CA ALA A 495 40.23 -29.45 18.72
C ALA A 495 41.25 -30.59 18.70
N ILE A 496 41.40 -31.28 17.57
CA ILE A 496 42.43 -32.32 17.38
C ILE A 496 43.84 -31.71 17.36
N ARG A 497 44.03 -30.54 16.71
CA ARG A 497 45.34 -29.85 16.73
C ARG A 497 45.78 -29.45 18.13
N VAL A 498 44.86 -29.02 18.99
CA VAL A 498 45.17 -28.63 20.37
C VAL A 498 45.57 -29.84 21.22
N ARG A 499 45.04 -31.03 20.91
CA ARG A 499 45.35 -32.29 21.63
C ARG A 499 46.60 -33.02 21.10
N LYS A 500 47.43 -32.38 20.27
CA LYS A 500 48.63 -32.98 19.65
C LYS A 500 49.72 -33.47 20.63
N GLN A 501 49.61 -33.12 21.91
CA GLN A 501 50.56 -33.49 22.97
C GLN A 501 50.18 -34.78 23.73
N SER A 502 49.13 -35.50 23.35
CA SER A 502 48.79 -36.79 23.97
C SER A 502 49.47 -37.99 23.28
N GLY A 503 49.67 -39.09 24.01
CA GLY A 503 50.27 -40.35 23.51
C GLY A 503 49.55 -41.04 22.34
N GLN A 504 48.44 -40.50 21.83
CA GLN A 504 47.67 -41.01 20.69
C GLN A 504 47.91 -40.21 19.38
N LYS A 505 49.11 -39.66 19.21
CA LYS A 505 49.45 -38.68 18.18
C LYS A 505 49.18 -39.16 16.74
N GLU A 506 49.45 -40.43 16.46
CA GLU A 506 49.25 -41.03 15.12
C GLU A 506 47.77 -41.23 14.78
N ILE A 507 46.98 -41.75 15.72
CA ILE A 507 45.52 -41.92 15.56
C ILE A 507 44.85 -40.56 15.33
N LEU A 508 45.28 -39.53 16.09
CA LEU A 508 44.79 -38.16 15.93
C LEU A 508 45.19 -37.54 14.58
N LEU A 509 46.36 -37.86 14.03
CA LEU A 509 46.82 -37.42 12.70
C LEU A 509 45.97 -38.01 11.56
N VAL A 510 45.66 -39.31 11.61
CA VAL A 510 44.80 -39.97 10.61
C VAL A 510 43.38 -39.40 10.65
N LYS A 511 42.82 -39.21 11.85
CA LYS A 511 41.51 -38.57 12.05
C LYS A 511 41.50 -37.13 11.50
N MET A 512 42.59 -36.39 11.68
CA MET A 512 42.75 -35.04 11.13
C MET A 512 42.78 -35.04 9.59
N ARG A 513 43.53 -35.94 8.95
CA ARG A 513 43.58 -36.05 7.48
C ARG A 513 42.20 -36.36 6.90
N ASN A 514 41.45 -37.28 7.51
CA ASN A 514 40.08 -37.59 7.11
C ASN A 514 39.14 -36.38 7.23
N LEU A 515 39.21 -35.63 8.33
CA LEU A 515 38.43 -34.41 8.51
C LEU A 515 38.81 -33.30 7.52
N GLN A 516 40.10 -33.18 7.15
CA GLN A 516 40.56 -32.24 6.13
C GLN A 516 40.04 -32.58 4.72
N ILE A 517 39.99 -33.87 4.36
CA ILE A 517 39.39 -34.34 3.11
C ILE A 517 37.90 -33.97 3.07
N GLN A 518 37.17 -34.24 4.16
CA GLN A 518 35.76 -33.86 4.30
C GLN A 518 35.57 -32.34 4.24
N GLU A 519 36.45 -31.54 4.86
CA GLU A 519 36.40 -30.07 4.76
C GLU A 519 36.55 -29.63 3.30
N LYS A 520 37.52 -30.18 2.56
CA LYS A 520 37.77 -29.87 1.15
C LYS A 520 36.56 -30.24 0.28
N GLN A 521 35.93 -31.40 0.51
CA GLN A 521 34.71 -31.83 -0.17
C GLN A 521 33.52 -30.90 0.12
N VAL A 522 33.28 -30.56 1.39
CA VAL A 522 32.19 -29.63 1.80
C VAL A 522 32.43 -28.22 1.24
N LYS A 523 33.68 -27.76 1.20
CA LYS A 523 34.07 -26.46 0.61
C LYS A 523 33.80 -26.45 -0.89
N ASN A 524 34.16 -27.51 -1.61
CA ASN A 524 33.93 -27.65 -3.04
C ASN A 524 32.44 -27.74 -3.38
N THR A 525 31.66 -28.53 -2.62
CA THR A 525 30.20 -28.59 -2.78
C THR A 525 29.55 -27.24 -2.47
N LEU A 526 29.98 -26.52 -1.43
CA LEU A 526 29.51 -25.16 -1.15
C LEU A 526 29.81 -24.20 -2.32
N LYS A 527 31.02 -24.24 -2.89
CA LYS A 527 31.43 -23.41 -4.03
C LYS A 527 30.60 -23.71 -5.28
N ARG A 528 30.43 -25.00 -5.62
CA ARG A 528 29.57 -25.47 -6.73
C ARG A 528 28.11 -25.08 -6.52
N TYR A 529 27.58 -25.28 -5.31
CA TYR A 529 26.20 -24.94 -4.96
C TYR A 529 25.93 -23.43 -4.99
N HIS A 530 26.90 -22.62 -4.56
CA HIS A 530 26.84 -21.16 -4.66
C HIS A 530 26.91 -20.68 -6.11
N GLY A 531 27.81 -21.25 -6.92
CA GLY A 531 27.94 -20.97 -8.35
C GLY A 531 26.64 -21.26 -9.12
N ARG A 532 26.12 -22.49 -9.00
CA ARG A 532 24.85 -22.93 -9.62
C ARG A 532 23.67 -22.01 -9.25
N ASN A 533 23.58 -21.62 -7.98
CA ASN A 533 22.49 -20.80 -7.46
C ASN A 533 22.75 -19.28 -7.46
N GLY A 534 23.88 -18.82 -8.00
CA GLY A 534 24.28 -17.41 -7.94
C GLY A 534 23.23 -16.48 -8.56
N HIS A 535 22.61 -16.90 -9.66
CA HIS A 535 21.54 -16.15 -10.33
C HIS A 535 20.26 -16.04 -9.46
N VAL A 536 19.92 -17.09 -8.70
CA VAL A 536 18.77 -17.15 -7.79
C VAL A 536 19.00 -16.26 -6.56
N LEU A 537 20.23 -16.26 -6.03
CA LEU A 537 20.64 -15.41 -4.92
C LEU A 537 20.69 -13.93 -5.30
N ARG A 538 21.10 -13.58 -6.53
CA ARG A 538 20.94 -12.20 -7.05
C ARG A 538 19.47 -11.80 -7.18
N LYS A 539 18.60 -12.71 -7.65
CA LYS A 539 17.13 -12.50 -7.70
C LYS A 539 16.48 -12.39 -6.32
N LEU A 540 17.04 -12.99 -5.27
CA LEU A 540 16.56 -12.83 -3.89
C LEU A 540 16.59 -11.36 -3.45
N GLU A 541 17.68 -10.64 -3.76
CA GLU A 541 17.79 -9.22 -3.42
C GLU A 541 16.76 -8.37 -4.17
N THR A 542 16.52 -8.65 -5.46
CA THR A 542 15.49 -7.94 -6.24
C THR A 542 14.10 -8.22 -5.69
N ILE A 543 13.78 -9.48 -5.38
CA ILE A 543 12.50 -9.86 -4.75
C ILE A 543 12.31 -9.15 -3.41
N ARG A 544 13.34 -9.09 -2.56
CA ARG A 544 13.30 -8.38 -1.27
C ARG A 544 13.04 -6.88 -1.45
N LYS A 545 13.68 -6.25 -2.44
CA LYS A 545 13.45 -4.83 -2.79
C LYS A 545 12.02 -4.61 -3.30
N GLU A 546 11.54 -5.47 -4.19
CA GLU A 546 10.17 -5.43 -4.69
C GLU A 546 9.12 -5.65 -3.60
N GLU A 547 9.38 -6.54 -2.64
CA GLU A 547 8.52 -6.76 -1.49
C GLU A 547 8.40 -5.53 -0.61
N LEU A 548 9.53 -4.87 -0.33
CA LEU A 548 9.54 -3.62 0.43
C LEU A 548 8.76 -2.53 -0.32
N ALA A 549 8.96 -2.41 -1.63
CA ALA A 549 8.24 -1.46 -2.48
C ALA A 549 6.72 -1.76 -2.53
N ALA A 550 6.35 -3.04 -2.67
CA ALA A 550 4.96 -3.48 -2.66
C ALA A 550 4.29 -3.25 -1.31
N ALA A 551 4.99 -3.52 -0.19
CA ALA A 551 4.50 -3.24 1.15
C ALA A 551 4.31 -1.72 1.38
N LYS A 552 5.27 -0.91 0.92
CA LYS A 552 5.18 0.57 0.95
C LYS A 552 3.97 1.07 0.14
N LYS A 553 3.78 0.55 -1.07
CA LYS A 553 2.64 0.91 -1.94
C LYS A 553 1.31 0.49 -1.32
N PHE A 554 1.22 -0.75 -0.83
CA PHE A 554 0.03 -1.26 -0.16
C PHE A 554 -0.34 -0.42 1.07
N TYR A 555 0.64 -0.06 1.91
CA TYR A 555 0.43 0.85 3.03
C TYR A 555 -0.08 2.23 2.58
N LYS A 556 0.54 2.84 1.56
CA LYS A 556 0.10 4.12 0.98
C LYS A 556 -1.35 4.05 0.47
N ASP A 557 -1.70 2.98 -0.24
CA ASP A 557 -3.05 2.78 -0.79
C ASP A 557 -4.10 2.63 0.31
N LYS A 558 -3.83 1.80 1.34
CA LYS A 558 -4.72 1.66 2.50
C LYS A 558 -4.87 2.97 3.27
N LYS A 559 -3.79 3.74 3.43
CA LYS A 559 -3.82 5.07 4.06
C LYS A 559 -4.68 6.05 3.24
N LYS A 560 -4.59 6.05 1.91
CA LYS A 560 -5.41 6.89 1.02
C LYS A 560 -6.88 6.49 1.08
N MET A 561 -7.18 5.20 1.05
CA MET A 561 -8.54 4.66 1.20
C MET A 561 -9.15 5.04 2.55
N TYR A 562 -8.39 4.88 3.64
CA TYR A 562 -8.84 5.28 4.98
C TYR A 562 -9.18 6.78 5.08
N LYS A 563 -8.35 7.65 4.50
CA LYS A 563 -8.65 9.09 4.40
C LYS A 563 -9.93 9.36 3.60
N ARG A 564 -10.10 8.72 2.44
CA ARG A 564 -11.31 8.85 1.61
C ARG A 564 -12.57 8.44 2.36
N VAL A 565 -12.54 7.32 3.08
CA VAL A 565 -13.68 6.85 3.88
C VAL A 565 -14.02 7.84 5.00
N LYS A 566 -13.03 8.46 5.67
CA LYS A 566 -13.29 9.54 6.64
C LYS A 566 -14.06 10.72 6.02
N VAL A 567 -13.68 11.15 4.82
CA VAL A 567 -14.39 12.23 4.11
C VAL A 567 -15.82 11.80 3.73
N VAL A 568 -15.99 10.55 3.26
CA VAL A 568 -17.31 10.00 2.93
C VAL A 568 -18.21 9.95 4.16
N ILE A 569 -17.69 9.53 5.32
CA ILE A 569 -18.43 9.55 6.59
C ILE A 569 -18.90 10.97 6.90
N LYS A 570 -17.99 11.97 6.88
CA LYS A 570 -18.37 13.38 7.16
C LYS A 570 -19.49 13.88 6.23
N ARG A 571 -19.41 13.55 4.93
CA ARG A 571 -20.46 13.92 3.95
C ARG A 571 -21.79 13.18 4.19
N LEU A 572 -21.73 11.91 4.59
CA LEU A 572 -22.92 11.12 4.90
C LEU A 572 -23.58 11.61 6.19
N THR A 573 -22.81 11.94 7.23
CA THR A 573 -23.34 12.52 8.48
C THR A 573 -24.08 13.81 8.19
N LYS A 574 -23.48 14.76 7.45
CA LYS A 574 -24.17 16.00 7.05
C LYS A 574 -25.45 15.75 6.25
N LYS A 575 -25.48 14.73 5.40
CA LYS A 575 -26.72 14.36 4.68
C LYS A 575 -27.79 13.77 5.59
N VAL A 576 -27.40 13.00 6.60
CA VAL A 576 -28.35 12.45 7.58
C VAL A 576 -28.93 13.60 8.42
N GLU A 577 -28.10 14.53 8.89
CA GLU A 577 -28.52 15.75 9.61
C GLU A 577 -29.52 16.57 8.77
N VAL A 578 -29.19 16.87 7.50
CA VAL A 578 -30.12 17.61 6.61
C VAL A 578 -31.45 16.88 6.43
N PHE A 579 -31.44 15.55 6.21
CA PHE A 579 -32.69 14.81 6.05
C PHE A 579 -33.44 14.64 7.37
N SER A 580 -32.80 14.64 8.53
CA SER A 580 -33.50 14.64 9.81
C SER A 580 -34.18 15.98 10.08
N SER A 581 -33.53 17.10 9.75
CA SER A 581 -34.16 18.43 9.83
C SER A 581 -35.37 18.52 8.90
N GLN A 582 -35.24 18.06 7.65
CA GLN A 582 -36.37 18.03 6.69
C GLN A 582 -37.51 17.08 7.07
N VAL A 583 -37.25 16.07 7.91
CA VAL A 583 -38.33 15.23 8.47
C VAL A 583 -39.10 16.01 9.53
N LYS A 584 -38.41 16.78 10.38
CA LYS A 584 -39.04 17.64 11.39
C LYS A 584 -39.81 18.81 10.76
N GLU A 585 -39.27 19.42 9.70
CA GLU A 585 -39.91 20.53 8.97
C GLU A 585 -41.18 20.13 8.20
N HIS A 586 -41.38 18.85 7.90
CA HIS A 586 -42.53 18.36 7.12
C HIS A 586 -43.57 17.61 7.97
N ASN A 587 -43.68 17.92 9.26
CA ASN A 587 -44.62 17.28 10.18
C ASN A 587 -46.08 17.38 9.71
N GLY A 588 -46.49 18.46 9.05
CA GLY A 588 -47.84 18.63 8.49
C GLY A 588 -48.12 17.91 7.15
N SER A 589 -47.18 17.13 6.60
CA SER A 589 -47.39 16.40 5.33
C SER A 589 -46.84 14.97 5.41
N PRO A 590 -47.69 13.98 5.77
CA PRO A 590 -47.28 12.60 6.03
C PRO A 590 -46.51 11.97 4.86
N PHE A 591 -46.95 12.22 3.62
CA PHE A 591 -46.30 11.70 2.42
C PHE A 591 -44.88 12.25 2.20
N LYS A 592 -44.67 13.56 2.44
CA LYS A 592 -43.34 14.18 2.31
C LYS A 592 -42.43 13.72 3.45
N GLN A 593 -42.95 13.62 4.67
CA GLN A 593 -42.25 13.12 5.84
C GLN A 593 -41.76 11.67 5.66
N VAL A 594 -42.65 10.75 5.25
CA VAL A 594 -42.30 9.33 4.95
C VAL A 594 -41.26 9.23 3.84
N LYS A 595 -41.37 10.06 2.79
CA LYS A 595 -40.39 10.10 1.69
C LYS A 595 -39.00 10.55 2.17
N MET A 596 -38.93 11.54 3.07
CA MET A 596 -37.66 12.00 3.65
C MET A 596 -37.11 11.00 4.67
N MET A 597 -37.95 10.38 5.50
CA MET A 597 -37.56 9.27 6.38
C MET A 597 -36.94 8.09 5.61
N ARG A 598 -37.54 7.68 4.49
CA ARG A 598 -36.97 6.64 3.61
C ARG A 598 -35.58 7.03 3.08
N LYS A 599 -35.37 8.31 2.73
CA LYS A 599 -34.04 8.81 2.33
C LYS A 599 -33.06 8.82 3.51
N MET A 600 -33.49 9.28 4.68
CA MET A 600 -32.71 9.29 5.92
C MET A 600 -32.22 7.88 6.26
N LYS A 601 -33.14 6.90 6.40
CA LYS A 601 -32.83 5.49 6.68
C LYS A 601 -31.83 4.90 5.67
N LYS A 602 -32.00 5.21 4.37
CA LYS A 602 -31.06 4.81 3.32
C LYS A 602 -29.65 5.39 3.50
N TYR A 603 -29.52 6.64 3.96
CA TYR A 603 -28.21 7.28 4.20
C TYR A 603 -27.59 6.86 5.53
N VAL A 604 -28.40 6.59 6.57
CA VAL A 604 -27.97 5.97 7.84
C VAL A 604 -27.34 4.60 7.57
N ASN A 605 -28.00 3.72 6.82
CA ASN A 605 -27.46 2.41 6.45
C ASN A 605 -26.14 2.51 5.65
N LYS A 606 -25.97 3.58 4.85
CA LYS A 606 -24.69 3.85 4.15
C LYS A 606 -23.62 4.37 5.10
N LEU A 607 -24.00 5.18 6.08
CA LEU A 607 -23.10 5.72 7.10
C LEU A 607 -22.55 4.59 7.98
N GLU A 608 -23.40 3.66 8.42
CA GLU A 608 -23.01 2.47 9.19
C GLU A 608 -22.03 1.59 8.41
N LYS A 609 -22.35 1.23 7.17
CA LYS A 609 -21.42 0.49 6.29
C LYS A 609 -20.09 1.22 6.10
N ALA A 610 -20.10 2.55 6.03
CA ALA A 610 -18.88 3.35 5.95
C ALA A 610 -18.10 3.34 7.29
N LYS A 611 -18.78 3.38 8.44
CA LYS A 611 -18.18 3.26 9.79
C LYS A 611 -17.52 1.88 9.98
N GLU A 612 -18.18 0.80 9.58
CA GLU A 612 -17.62 -0.57 9.57
C GLU A 612 -16.40 -0.66 8.64
N LEU A 613 -16.52 -0.11 7.42
CA LEU A 613 -15.40 -0.06 6.48
C LEU A 613 -14.22 0.74 7.05
N LYS A 614 -14.47 1.81 7.81
CA LYS A 614 -13.42 2.57 8.52
C LYS A 614 -12.74 1.71 9.58
N LYS A 615 -13.49 0.95 10.40
CA LYS A 615 -12.92 0.02 11.41
C LYS A 615 -12.03 -1.03 10.72
N SER A 616 -12.54 -1.72 9.70
CA SER A 616 -11.78 -2.75 8.97
C SER A 616 -10.55 -2.19 8.22
N LEU A 617 -10.66 -0.99 7.62
CA LEU A 617 -9.54 -0.32 6.96
C LEU A 617 -8.49 0.17 7.96
N LYS A 618 -8.87 0.53 9.20
CA LYS A 618 -7.91 0.88 10.27
C LYS A 618 -7.00 -0.32 10.54
N ILE A 619 -7.57 -1.48 10.84
CA ILE A 619 -6.84 -2.74 11.07
C ILE A 619 -5.95 -3.08 9.86
N LYS A 620 -6.49 -3.02 8.63
CA LYS A 620 -5.72 -3.30 7.40
C LYS A 620 -4.58 -2.30 7.16
N LYS A 621 -4.74 -1.04 7.56
CA LYS A 621 -3.72 0.01 7.43
C LYS A 621 -2.63 -0.15 8.50
N ASP A 622 -3.01 -0.52 9.72
CA ASP A 622 -2.06 -0.73 10.83
C ASP A 622 -1.25 -2.01 10.64
N THR A 623 -1.87 -3.12 10.22
CA THR A 623 -1.16 -4.35 9.81
C THR A 623 -0.22 -4.12 8.62
N ALA A 624 -0.66 -3.35 7.60
CA ALA A 624 0.19 -2.97 6.48
C ALA A 624 1.39 -2.11 6.91
N ARG A 625 1.19 -1.23 7.91
CA ARG A 625 2.26 -0.40 8.48
C ARG A 625 3.27 -1.26 9.21
N SER A 626 2.83 -2.12 10.12
CA SER A 626 3.70 -3.04 10.87
C SER A 626 4.54 -3.89 9.91
N LYS A 627 3.90 -4.52 8.91
CA LYS A 627 4.63 -5.31 7.90
C LYS A 627 5.66 -4.49 7.12
N TYR A 628 5.33 -3.27 6.73
CA TYR A 628 6.27 -2.37 6.05
C TYR A 628 7.44 -1.97 6.98
N GLU A 629 7.16 -1.66 8.24
CA GLU A 629 8.18 -1.31 9.24
C GLU A 629 9.12 -2.50 9.50
N VAL A 630 8.60 -3.72 9.70
CA VAL A 630 9.42 -4.95 9.85
C VAL A 630 10.32 -5.19 8.63
N LEU A 631 9.77 -5.11 7.41
CA LEU A 631 10.58 -5.30 6.19
C LEU A 631 11.63 -4.20 6.03
N LYS A 632 11.30 -2.97 6.43
CA LYS A 632 12.23 -1.85 6.42
C LYS A 632 13.36 -2.09 7.42
N THR A 633 13.07 -2.49 8.66
CA THR A 633 14.08 -2.81 9.68
C THR A 633 14.98 -3.95 9.22
N LYS A 634 14.42 -5.03 8.66
CA LYS A 634 15.21 -6.13 8.09
C LYS A 634 16.13 -5.67 6.95
N ALA A 635 15.69 -4.72 6.12
CA ALA A 635 16.53 -4.16 5.06
C ALA A 635 17.68 -3.31 5.63
N ILE A 636 17.42 -2.56 6.70
CA ILE A 636 18.42 -1.75 7.41
C ILE A 636 19.44 -2.65 8.09
N ASN A 637 19.01 -3.63 8.88
CA ASN A 637 19.92 -4.55 9.59
C ASN A 637 20.84 -5.28 8.60
N ARG A 638 20.34 -5.70 7.44
CA ARG A 638 21.20 -6.29 6.39
C ARG A 638 22.23 -5.32 5.85
N LEU A 639 21.89 -4.04 5.75
CA LEU A 639 22.84 -3.01 5.32
C LEU A 639 23.94 -2.83 6.38
N HIS A 640 23.59 -2.87 7.67
CA HIS A 640 24.58 -2.91 8.76
C HIS A 640 25.46 -4.16 8.69
N THR A 641 24.88 -5.37 8.61
CA THR A 641 25.66 -6.61 8.54
C THR A 641 26.60 -6.62 7.32
N ARG A 642 26.12 -6.16 6.16
CA ARG A 642 26.95 -6.05 4.95
C ARG A 642 28.08 -5.03 5.12
N ARG A 643 27.81 -3.91 5.80
CA ARG A 643 28.84 -2.92 6.14
C ARG A 643 29.91 -3.56 7.02
N SER A 644 29.53 -4.18 8.13
CA SER A 644 30.46 -4.87 9.04
C SER A 644 31.28 -5.96 8.34
N GLN A 645 30.64 -6.78 7.49
CA GLN A 645 31.34 -7.80 6.70
C GLN A 645 32.39 -7.20 5.77
N MET A 646 32.08 -6.10 5.08
CA MET A 646 33.05 -5.46 4.19
C MET A 646 34.21 -4.80 4.97
N TYR A 647 33.95 -4.26 6.16
CA TYR A 647 35.03 -3.73 7.01
C TYR A 647 35.94 -4.86 7.53
N ALA A 648 35.37 -6.00 7.93
CA ALA A 648 36.15 -7.18 8.32
C ALA A 648 37.00 -7.72 7.15
N GLU A 649 36.44 -7.72 5.93
CA GLU A 649 37.16 -8.08 4.70
C GLU A 649 38.29 -7.06 4.40
N GLN A 650 38.06 -5.77 4.65
CA GLN A 650 39.07 -4.72 4.49
C GLN A 650 40.24 -4.93 5.46
N THR A 651 39.96 -5.16 6.73
CA THR A 651 40.99 -5.41 7.74
C THR A 651 41.77 -6.68 7.43
N TRP A 652 41.11 -7.75 6.97
CA TRP A 652 41.79 -8.99 6.58
C TRP A 652 42.69 -8.80 5.36
N LYS A 653 42.23 -8.08 4.32
CA LYS A 653 43.06 -7.77 3.15
C LYS A 653 44.24 -6.85 3.49
N LEU A 654 44.08 -5.93 4.44
CA LEU A 654 45.18 -5.11 4.94
C LEU A 654 46.21 -5.95 5.72
N SER A 655 45.78 -6.94 6.51
CA SER A 655 46.73 -7.84 7.17
C SER A 655 47.49 -8.74 6.18
N GLU A 656 46.81 -9.22 5.13
CA GLU A 656 47.44 -10.00 4.05
C GLU A 656 48.51 -9.17 3.32
N LEU A 657 48.22 -7.90 3.03
CA LEU A 657 49.19 -6.94 2.47
C LEU A 657 50.38 -6.67 3.40
N ARG A 658 50.15 -6.56 4.71
CA ARG A 658 51.24 -6.38 5.70
C ARG A 658 52.15 -7.60 5.78
N GLN A 659 51.59 -8.81 5.71
CA GLN A 659 52.37 -10.05 5.67
C GLN A 659 53.24 -10.12 4.41
N LEU A 660 52.67 -9.79 3.24
CA LEU A 660 53.44 -9.75 1.98
C LEU A 660 54.53 -8.66 1.99
N ALA A 661 54.26 -7.50 2.59
CA ALA A 661 55.27 -6.45 2.74
C ALA A 661 56.43 -6.89 3.67
N LYS A 662 56.13 -7.69 4.70
CA LYS A 662 57.16 -8.28 5.56
C LYS A 662 57.97 -9.33 4.79
N SER A 663 57.33 -10.25 4.08
CA SER A 663 58.06 -11.23 3.26
C SER A 663 58.89 -10.59 2.15
N GLU A 664 58.43 -9.48 1.57
CA GLU A 664 59.23 -8.69 0.62
C GLU A 664 60.48 -8.10 1.31
N LYS A 665 60.35 -7.53 2.51
CA LYS A 665 61.51 -7.06 3.28
C LYS A 665 62.47 -8.19 3.62
N ASP A 666 61.96 -9.33 4.09
CA ASP A 666 62.75 -10.49 4.48
C ASP A 666 63.51 -11.07 3.27
N THR A 667 62.84 -11.23 2.12
CA THR A 667 63.48 -11.69 0.88
C THR A 667 64.49 -10.69 0.33
N THR A 668 64.21 -9.38 0.36
CA THR A 668 65.21 -8.37 -0.05
C THR A 668 66.44 -8.32 0.85
N THR A 669 66.28 -8.52 2.16
CA THR A 669 67.42 -8.60 3.08
C THR A 669 68.23 -9.88 2.89
N LEU A 670 67.58 -11.01 2.61
CA LEU A 670 68.24 -12.26 2.23
C LEU A 670 69.05 -12.10 0.94
N ILE A 671 68.45 -11.49 -0.10
CA ILE A 671 69.12 -11.20 -1.39
C ILE A 671 70.39 -10.37 -1.16
N LYS A 672 70.34 -9.34 -0.32
CA LYS A 672 71.52 -8.50 0.01
C LYS A 672 72.64 -9.26 0.73
N LYS A 673 72.32 -10.36 1.40
CA LYS A 673 73.27 -11.17 2.20
C LYS A 673 73.79 -12.40 1.46
N THR A 674 73.22 -12.76 0.30
CA THR A 674 73.61 -13.96 -0.45
C THR A 674 74.51 -13.60 -1.62
N THR A 675 75.65 -14.29 -1.74
CA THR A 675 76.58 -14.18 -2.87
C THR A 675 76.33 -15.25 -3.95
N ASP A 676 75.60 -16.33 -3.61
CA ASP A 676 75.32 -17.44 -4.51
C ASP A 676 74.29 -17.10 -5.61
N PHE A 677 74.68 -17.27 -6.87
CA PHE A 677 73.84 -16.89 -8.02
C PHE A 677 72.54 -17.71 -8.13
N LYS A 678 72.59 -19.02 -7.82
CA LYS A 678 71.40 -19.90 -7.89
C LYS A 678 70.34 -19.55 -6.83
N THR A 679 70.76 -19.23 -5.61
CA THR A 679 69.87 -18.82 -4.51
C THR A 679 69.34 -17.40 -4.73
N MET A 680 70.17 -16.48 -5.25
CA MET A 680 69.74 -15.16 -5.71
C MET A 680 68.64 -15.24 -6.79
N LYS A 681 68.75 -16.17 -7.75
CA LYS A 681 67.75 -16.37 -8.82
C LYS A 681 66.41 -16.90 -8.29
N SER A 682 66.41 -17.80 -7.30
CA SER A 682 65.19 -18.31 -6.68
C SER A 682 64.50 -17.25 -5.82
N LEU A 683 65.26 -16.50 -5.01
CA LEU A 683 64.77 -15.39 -4.20
C LEU A 683 64.18 -14.27 -5.07
N ASN A 684 64.79 -13.94 -6.21
CA ASN A 684 64.23 -12.98 -7.16
C ASN A 684 62.90 -13.44 -7.80
N LYS A 685 62.74 -14.76 -8.07
CA LYS A 685 61.45 -15.33 -8.51
C LYS A 685 60.38 -15.20 -7.43
N GLU A 686 60.73 -15.49 -6.18
CA GLU A 686 59.83 -15.35 -5.03
C GLU A 686 59.42 -13.89 -4.83
N LEU A 687 60.39 -12.96 -4.88
CA LEU A 687 60.15 -11.51 -4.83
C LEU A 687 59.17 -11.04 -5.91
N LYS A 688 59.32 -11.54 -7.15
CA LYS A 688 58.42 -11.23 -8.28
C LYS A 688 57.01 -11.77 -8.04
N TYR A 689 56.89 -12.95 -7.43
CA TYR A 689 55.61 -13.54 -7.05
C TYR A 689 54.92 -12.73 -5.94
N VAL A 690 55.64 -12.40 -4.87
CA VAL A 690 55.16 -11.57 -3.75
C VAL A 690 54.66 -10.21 -4.23
N ARG A 691 55.42 -9.53 -5.12
CA ARG A 691 55.02 -8.25 -5.73
C ARG A 691 53.76 -8.36 -6.59
N LYS A 692 53.62 -9.47 -7.34
CA LYS A 692 52.44 -9.72 -8.19
C LYS A 692 51.17 -9.96 -7.36
N ASP A 693 51.27 -10.77 -6.31
CA ASP A 693 50.17 -11.03 -5.38
C ASP A 693 49.81 -9.76 -4.57
N GLY A 694 50.81 -8.97 -4.17
CA GLY A 694 50.63 -7.66 -3.55
C GLY A 694 49.81 -6.70 -4.42
N LYS A 695 50.16 -6.56 -5.72
CA LYS A 695 49.37 -5.76 -6.69
C LYS A 695 47.93 -6.25 -6.84
N MET A 696 47.71 -7.57 -6.87
CA MET A 696 46.37 -8.16 -6.94
C MET A 696 45.53 -7.81 -5.72
N ILE A 697 46.09 -7.94 -4.51
CA ILE A 697 45.41 -7.59 -3.27
C ILE A 697 45.12 -6.09 -3.19
N GLN A 698 46.06 -5.22 -3.59
CA GLN A 698 45.84 -3.76 -3.65
C GLN A 698 44.66 -3.39 -4.56
N LEU A 699 44.56 -4.01 -5.74
CA LEU A 699 43.43 -3.85 -6.66
C LEU A 699 42.10 -4.30 -6.04
N GLU A 700 42.09 -5.42 -5.31
CA GLU A 700 40.92 -5.89 -4.56
C GLU A 700 40.53 -4.92 -3.45
N LEU A 701 41.50 -4.39 -2.70
CA LEU A 701 41.32 -3.43 -1.62
C LEU A 701 40.75 -2.11 -2.13
N TYR A 702 41.27 -1.57 -3.24
CA TYR A 702 40.71 -0.39 -3.91
C TYR A 702 39.23 -0.61 -4.31
N LYS A 703 38.93 -1.75 -4.93
CA LYS A 703 37.54 -2.13 -5.30
C LYS A 703 36.65 -2.25 -4.07
N LEU A 704 37.16 -2.78 -2.97
CA LEU A 704 36.45 -2.94 -1.69
C LEU A 704 36.18 -1.58 -1.03
N VAL A 705 37.18 -0.70 -0.91
CA VAL A 705 37.06 0.66 -0.36
C VAL A 705 36.03 1.47 -1.14
N LYS A 706 36.04 1.39 -2.48
CA LYS A 706 35.03 2.04 -3.34
C LYS A 706 33.61 1.51 -3.07
N LYS A 707 33.46 0.22 -2.73
CA LYS A 707 32.16 -0.37 -2.32
C LYS A 707 31.75 0.09 -0.92
N ILE A 708 32.68 0.16 0.03
CA ILE A 708 32.46 0.62 1.40
C ILE A 708 31.98 2.08 1.40
N SER A 709 32.65 2.96 0.64
CA SER A 709 32.24 4.36 0.44
C SER A 709 30.77 4.47 -0.03
N LYS A 710 30.38 3.70 -1.05
CA LYS A 710 28.98 3.68 -1.54
C LYS A 710 27.97 3.21 -0.48
N VAL A 711 28.33 2.22 0.34
CA VAL A 711 27.45 1.72 1.41
C VAL A 711 27.38 2.69 2.59
N ASN A 712 28.50 3.34 2.94
CA ASN A 712 28.56 4.39 3.97
C ASN A 712 27.71 5.59 3.58
N GLN A 713 27.74 6.04 2.33
CA GLN A 713 26.85 7.10 1.84
C GLN A 713 25.37 6.73 2.02
N LEU A 714 24.97 5.49 1.72
CA LEU A 714 23.61 5.02 1.94
C LEU A 714 23.25 4.93 3.43
N PHE A 715 24.23 4.59 4.27
CA PHE A 715 24.09 4.48 5.70
C PHE A 715 23.91 5.85 6.39
N VAL A 716 24.79 6.81 6.10
CA VAL A 716 24.75 8.20 6.60
C VAL A 716 23.44 8.86 6.22
N ARG A 717 22.96 8.66 4.98
CA ARG A 717 21.62 9.10 4.59
C ARG A 717 20.55 8.49 5.49
N HIS A 718 20.62 7.19 5.77
CA HIS A 718 19.64 6.54 6.64
C HIS A 718 19.62 7.11 8.05
N SER A 719 20.80 7.27 8.67
CA SER A 719 20.95 7.79 10.03
C SER A 719 20.47 9.25 10.13
N GLN A 720 20.81 10.11 9.17
CA GLN A 720 20.34 11.49 9.06
C GLN A 720 18.81 11.57 8.93
N TYR A 721 18.19 10.78 8.03
CA TYR A 721 16.73 10.75 7.89
C TYR A 721 16.01 10.26 9.17
N THR A 722 16.62 9.33 9.91
CA THR A 722 16.09 8.89 11.21
C THR A 722 16.26 9.94 12.29
N ALA A 723 17.41 10.62 12.36
CA ALA A 723 17.69 11.70 13.29
C ALA A 723 16.70 12.86 13.09
N ILE A 724 16.55 13.35 11.84
CA ILE A 724 15.55 14.36 11.46
C ILE A 724 14.14 13.95 11.88
N ARG A 725 13.79 12.65 11.72
CA ARG A 725 12.46 12.16 12.10
C ARG A 725 12.25 12.14 13.61
N ARG A 726 13.25 11.70 14.39
CA ARG A 726 13.22 11.70 15.86
C ARG A 726 13.13 13.13 16.39
N ALA A 727 14.04 14.00 15.96
CA ALA A 727 14.06 15.42 16.28
C ALA A 727 12.71 16.09 15.96
N LYS A 728 12.10 15.81 14.80
CA LYS A 728 10.77 16.31 14.44
C LYS A 728 9.64 15.87 15.39
N VAL A 729 9.65 14.62 15.84
CA VAL A 729 8.62 14.09 16.77
C VAL A 729 8.76 14.77 18.12
N ILE A 730 9.99 14.89 18.60
CA ILE A 730 10.33 15.55 19.86
C ILE A 730 9.93 17.03 19.77
N PHE A 731 10.36 17.75 18.73
CA PHE A 731 9.97 19.14 18.46
C PHE A 731 8.45 19.36 18.51
N LYS A 732 7.67 18.49 17.85
CA LYS A 732 6.20 18.58 17.89
C LYS A 732 5.58 18.33 19.26
N LYS A 733 6.18 17.44 20.07
CA LYS A 733 5.72 17.14 21.43
C LYS A 733 5.90 18.36 22.32
N TYR A 734 7.09 18.97 22.27
CA TYR A 734 7.42 20.14 23.11
C TYR A 734 6.67 21.41 22.67
N ASN A 735 6.54 21.67 21.36
CA ASN A 735 5.73 22.79 20.89
C ASN A 735 4.25 22.69 21.31
N LYS A 736 3.67 21.48 21.33
CA LYS A 736 2.31 21.27 21.87
C LYS A 736 2.22 21.54 23.37
N LYS A 737 3.26 21.18 24.15
CA LYS A 737 3.31 21.47 25.57
C LYS A 737 3.40 22.98 25.81
N TYR A 738 4.23 23.69 25.04
CA TYR A 738 4.33 25.15 25.07
C TYR A 738 2.97 25.83 24.85
N LEU A 739 2.24 25.46 23.79
CA LEU A 739 0.90 26.00 23.51
C LEU A 739 -0.10 25.74 24.64
N LYS A 740 0.00 24.59 25.34
CA LYS A 740 -0.86 24.30 26.50
C LYS A 740 -0.56 25.22 27.69
N PHE A 741 0.71 25.49 27.96
CA PHE A 741 1.11 26.43 29.02
C PHE A 741 0.69 27.86 28.69
N GLU A 742 0.78 28.28 27.43
CA GLU A 742 0.29 29.58 26.96
C GLU A 742 -1.22 29.74 27.21
N LEU A 743 -2.02 28.71 26.91
CA LEU A 743 -3.45 28.68 27.23
C LEU A 743 -3.73 28.69 28.75
N LYS A 744 -2.98 27.92 29.55
CA LYS A 744 -3.13 27.88 31.02
C LYS A 744 -2.85 29.26 31.63
N LYS A 745 -1.79 29.96 31.20
CA LYS A 745 -1.51 31.35 31.65
C LYS A 745 -2.64 32.31 31.34
N ASN A 746 -3.21 32.23 30.12
CA ASN A 746 -4.31 33.10 29.74
C ASN A 746 -5.58 32.82 30.55
N GLN A 747 -5.84 31.56 30.91
CA GLN A 747 -6.94 31.20 31.81
C GLN A 747 -6.72 31.72 33.23
N LEU A 748 -5.52 31.54 33.79
CA LEU A 748 -5.16 32.04 35.12
C LEU A 748 -5.29 33.57 35.18
N LYS A 749 -4.78 34.30 34.18
CA LYS A 749 -4.96 35.76 34.11
C LYS A 749 -6.42 36.22 34.11
N ARG A 750 -7.28 35.51 33.38
CA ARG A 750 -8.72 35.83 33.36
C ARG A 750 -9.37 35.58 34.72
N LYS A 751 -8.98 34.51 35.42
CA LYS A 751 -9.45 34.26 36.78
C LYS A 751 -8.96 35.33 37.76
N MET A 752 -7.67 35.67 37.71
CA MET A 752 -7.11 36.75 38.52
C MET A 752 -7.84 38.08 38.30
N ALA A 753 -8.13 38.44 37.04
CA ALA A 753 -8.90 39.65 36.74
C ALA A 753 -10.30 39.63 37.40
N LYS A 754 -11.03 38.51 37.30
CA LYS A 754 -12.34 38.36 37.96
C LYS A 754 -12.28 38.52 39.47
N TYR A 755 -11.29 37.90 40.13
CA TYR A 755 -11.13 38.03 41.58
C TYR A 755 -10.64 39.43 41.97
N GLN A 756 -9.87 40.10 41.11
CA GLN A 756 -9.50 41.51 41.30
C GLN A 756 -10.73 42.42 41.20
N ASP A 757 -11.62 42.18 40.24
CA ASP A 757 -12.88 42.90 40.09
C ASP A 757 -13.78 42.70 41.32
N GLN A 758 -13.89 41.45 41.81
CA GLN A 758 -14.62 41.13 43.05
C GLN A 758 -14.01 41.80 44.28
N LEU A 759 -12.68 41.88 44.36
CA LEU A 759 -11.97 42.57 45.44
C LEU A 759 -12.23 44.09 45.40
N ASN A 760 -12.26 44.69 44.20
CA ASN A 760 -12.64 46.09 44.02
C ASN A 760 -14.11 46.35 44.37
N GLU A 761 -15.03 45.43 44.03
CA GLU A 761 -16.45 45.51 44.43
C GLU A 761 -16.63 45.43 45.94
N ILE A 762 -15.87 44.56 46.63
CA ILE A 762 -15.89 44.45 48.08
C ILE A 762 -15.37 45.75 48.71
N PHE A 763 -14.27 46.31 48.21
CA PHE A 763 -13.73 47.59 48.70
C PHE A 763 -14.70 48.76 48.49
N LYS A 764 -15.48 48.77 47.41
CA LYS A 764 -16.53 49.78 47.21
C LYS A 764 -17.68 49.67 48.21
N LYS A 765 -18.00 48.46 48.69
CA LYS A 765 -19.10 48.22 49.64
C LYS A 765 -18.70 48.40 51.10
N GLN A 766 -17.42 48.20 51.41
CA GLN A 766 -16.87 48.26 52.77
C GLN A 766 -17.18 49.55 53.58
N PRO A 767 -17.21 50.77 52.99
CA PRO A 767 -17.50 51.99 53.74
C PRO A 767 -18.99 52.15 54.12
N TYR A 768 -19.89 51.41 53.48
CA TYR A 768 -21.35 51.62 53.60
C TYR A 768 -22.06 50.54 54.44
N VAL A 769 -21.33 49.65 55.11
CA VAL A 769 -21.89 48.56 55.93
C VAL A 769 -21.71 48.89 57.41
N THR A 770 -22.81 49.23 58.09
CA THR A 770 -22.84 49.65 59.51
C THR A 770 -23.12 48.49 60.48
N GLN A 771 -23.86 47.46 60.06
CA GLN A 771 -24.18 46.30 60.90
C GLN A 771 -22.98 45.36 61.13
N THR A 772 -22.75 44.96 62.38
CA THR A 772 -21.60 44.12 62.84
C THR A 772 -21.54 42.75 62.15
N LEU A 773 -22.66 42.04 62.04
CA LEU A 773 -22.75 40.74 61.37
C LEU A 773 -22.47 40.84 59.86
N ALA A 774 -22.99 41.87 59.19
CA ALA A 774 -22.77 42.11 57.77
C ALA A 774 -21.29 42.48 57.48
N LYS A 775 -20.65 43.21 58.40
CA LYS A 775 -19.23 43.56 58.34
C LYS A 775 -18.33 42.33 58.50
N ALA A 776 -18.67 41.41 59.42
CA ALA A 776 -17.96 40.13 59.57
C ALA A 776 -18.04 39.26 58.31
N ALA A 777 -19.24 39.09 57.74
CA ALA A 777 -19.45 38.33 56.50
C ALA A 777 -18.70 38.93 55.29
N LEU A 778 -18.62 40.26 55.21
CA LEU A 778 -17.86 40.96 54.17
C LEU A 778 -16.35 40.72 54.32
N ASN A 779 -15.83 40.75 55.57
CA ASN A 779 -14.43 40.47 55.88
C ASN A 779 -14.04 39.01 55.58
N ASP A 780 -14.91 38.05 55.87
CA ASP A 780 -14.69 36.64 55.51
C ASP A 780 -14.62 36.45 53.99
N ARG A 781 -15.54 37.10 53.27
CA ARG A 781 -15.52 37.10 51.79
C ARG A 781 -14.26 37.77 51.24
N LEU A 782 -13.81 38.87 51.84
CA LEU A 782 -12.55 39.54 51.50
C LEU A 782 -11.35 38.60 51.71
N ARG A 783 -11.29 37.89 52.85
CA ARG A 783 -10.25 36.90 53.15
C ARG A 783 -10.24 35.80 52.09
N LEU A 784 -11.38 35.19 51.79
CA LEU A 784 -11.50 34.14 50.76
C LEU A 784 -11.05 34.61 49.37
N VAL A 785 -11.42 35.83 48.96
CA VAL A 785 -11.00 36.40 47.67
C VAL A 785 -9.50 36.69 47.66
N LYS A 786 -8.93 37.25 48.74
CA LYS A 786 -7.48 37.48 48.88
C LYS A 786 -6.68 36.17 48.82
N THR A 787 -7.11 35.13 49.54
CA THR A 787 -6.46 33.80 49.51
C THR A 787 -6.54 33.19 48.11
N SER A 788 -7.72 33.21 47.48
CA SER A 788 -7.93 32.71 46.12
C SER A 788 -7.06 33.44 45.08
N LEU A 789 -6.87 34.76 45.27
CA LEU A 789 -6.05 35.58 44.40
C LEU A 789 -4.55 35.28 44.61
N GLY A 790 -4.12 35.10 45.87
CA GLY A 790 -2.78 34.63 46.24
C GLY A 790 -2.44 33.27 45.63
N ASP A 791 -3.34 32.29 45.75
CA ASP A 791 -3.19 30.96 45.14
C ASP A 791 -3.11 31.02 43.61
N LEU A 792 -3.92 31.87 42.97
CA LEU A 792 -3.85 32.07 41.53
C LEU A 792 -2.55 32.76 41.09
N GLN A 793 -2.01 33.68 41.90
CA GLN A 793 -0.71 34.33 41.66
C GLN A 793 0.44 33.34 41.76
N THR A 794 0.46 32.49 42.80
CA THR A 794 1.47 31.42 42.96
C THR A 794 1.38 30.39 41.84
N ASP A 795 0.17 30.00 41.43
CA ASP A 795 -0.08 29.13 40.28
C ASP A 795 0.40 29.75 38.97
N TYR A 796 0.18 31.05 38.78
CA TYR A 796 0.62 31.80 37.62
C TYR A 796 2.15 31.89 37.56
N ALA A 797 2.81 32.21 38.68
CA ALA A 797 4.26 32.24 38.80
C ALA A 797 4.89 30.87 38.55
N THR A 798 4.26 29.81 39.06
CA THR A 798 4.67 28.41 38.84
C THR A 798 4.53 28.03 37.37
N ALA A 799 3.40 28.36 36.74
CA ALA A 799 3.17 28.13 35.31
C ALA A 799 4.19 28.91 34.44
N GLU A 800 4.58 30.11 34.85
CA GLU A 800 5.59 30.94 34.18
C GLU A 800 7.01 30.36 34.30
N LYS A 801 7.43 29.92 35.51
CA LYS A 801 8.69 29.20 35.73
C LYS A 801 8.76 27.92 34.89
N GLN A 802 7.68 27.13 34.88
CA GLN A 802 7.58 25.91 34.06
C GLN A 802 7.60 26.21 32.55
N GLN A 803 6.97 27.30 32.12
CA GLN A 803 6.99 27.73 30.73
C GLN A 803 8.40 28.14 30.29
N LYS A 804 9.14 28.92 31.08
CA LYS A 804 10.54 29.32 30.78
C LYS A 804 11.44 28.10 30.62
N ARG A 805 11.41 27.14 31.56
CA ARG A 805 12.15 25.86 31.46
C ARG A 805 11.82 25.10 30.18
N LEU A 806 10.53 25.07 29.81
CA LEU A 806 10.09 24.39 28.60
C LEU A 806 10.51 25.13 27.32
N ILE A 807 10.51 26.47 27.30
CA ILE A 807 10.99 27.28 26.18
C ILE A 807 12.47 27.01 25.91
N VAL A 808 13.33 27.04 26.94
CA VAL A 808 14.77 26.76 26.82
C VAL A 808 15.02 25.37 26.22
N ARG A 809 14.34 24.35 26.75
CA ARG A 809 14.46 22.97 26.23
C ARG A 809 13.95 22.88 24.78
N THR A 810 12.87 23.59 24.45
CA THR A 810 12.32 23.61 23.09
C THR A 810 13.27 24.32 22.12
N LEU A 811 13.93 25.39 22.54
CA LEU A 811 14.94 26.12 21.74
C LEU A 811 16.12 25.24 21.38
N ARG A 812 16.72 24.52 22.35
CA ARG A 812 17.83 23.57 22.11
C ARG A 812 17.47 22.53 21.04
N LEU A 813 16.33 21.86 21.23
CA LEU A 813 15.82 20.87 20.29
C LEU A 813 15.48 21.44 18.90
N SER A 814 15.06 22.71 18.86
CA SER A 814 14.74 23.40 17.60
C SER A 814 16.01 23.74 16.81
N LYS A 815 17.08 24.16 17.50
CA LYS A 815 18.41 24.37 16.90
C LYS A 815 18.98 23.07 16.32
N GLU A 816 18.94 21.97 17.07
CA GLU A 816 19.36 20.65 16.58
C GLU A 816 18.58 20.22 15.33
N TYR A 817 17.25 20.39 15.34
CA TYR A 817 16.41 20.06 14.19
C TYR A 817 16.67 20.98 12.98
N PHE A 818 16.96 22.26 13.21
CA PHE A 818 17.34 23.22 12.18
C PHE A 818 18.65 22.82 11.49
N ASN A 819 19.69 22.51 12.27
CA ASN A 819 20.99 22.06 11.75
C ASN A 819 20.85 20.79 10.91
N LEU A 820 20.08 19.80 11.39
CA LEU A 820 19.81 18.57 10.64
C LEU A 820 19.03 18.82 9.34
N LEU A 821 18.18 19.84 9.26
CA LEU A 821 17.51 20.22 8.02
C LEU A 821 18.48 20.88 7.04
N ASN A 822 19.44 21.68 7.51
CA ASN A 822 20.49 22.29 6.67
C ASN A 822 21.43 21.23 6.08
N VAL A 823 21.88 20.27 6.88
CA VAL A 823 22.67 19.12 6.39
C VAL A 823 21.91 18.31 5.34
N LYS A 824 20.59 18.17 5.50
CA LYS A 824 19.77 17.53 4.48
C LYS A 824 19.65 18.38 3.21
N LEU A 825 19.54 19.69 3.35
CA LEU A 825 19.45 20.61 2.22
C LEU A 825 20.72 20.55 1.38
N SER A 826 21.91 20.53 2.00
CA SER A 826 23.18 20.39 1.29
C SER A 826 23.27 19.06 0.53
N ASP A 827 22.96 17.89 1.14
CA ASP A 827 22.93 16.60 0.41
C ASP A 827 21.96 16.62 -0.78
N LEU A 828 20.80 17.29 -0.65
CA LEU A 828 19.87 17.43 -1.78
C LEU A 828 20.46 18.28 -2.91
N LYS A 829 21.11 19.41 -2.59
CA LYS A 829 21.77 20.28 -3.57
C LYS A 829 22.92 19.56 -4.28
N THR A 830 23.79 18.86 -3.56
CA THR A 830 24.88 18.07 -4.15
C THR A 830 24.34 17.00 -5.11
N ARG A 831 23.24 16.34 -4.75
CA ARG A 831 22.61 15.32 -5.62
C ARG A 831 21.95 15.91 -6.86
N LEU A 832 21.34 17.09 -6.74
CA LEU A 832 20.82 17.82 -7.87
C LEU A 832 21.96 18.16 -8.84
N GLY A 833 23.07 18.70 -8.33
CA GLY A 833 24.27 19.00 -9.12
C GLY A 833 24.81 17.78 -9.88
N ILE A 834 24.97 16.63 -9.21
CA ILE A 834 25.40 15.38 -9.86
C ILE A 834 24.43 14.96 -10.99
N LYS A 835 23.12 15.14 -10.80
CA LYS A 835 22.11 14.78 -11.82
C LYS A 835 22.08 15.76 -12.97
N GLN A 836 22.26 17.04 -12.70
CA GLN A 836 22.40 18.09 -13.72
C GLN A 836 23.65 17.87 -14.56
N GLN A 837 24.79 17.46 -13.97
CA GLN A 837 26.00 17.07 -14.71
C GLN A 837 25.81 15.81 -15.57
N GLN A 838 25.00 14.84 -15.12
CA GLN A 838 24.70 13.61 -15.89
C GLN A 838 23.77 13.86 -17.08
N ARG A 839 22.87 14.84 -16.98
CA ARG A 839 21.86 15.15 -17.99
C ARG A 839 22.43 15.43 -19.39
N PRO A 840 23.42 16.33 -19.58
CA PRO A 840 23.97 16.61 -20.91
C PRO A 840 24.65 15.37 -21.52
N VAL A 841 25.36 14.57 -20.72
CA VAL A 841 26.02 13.33 -21.20
C VAL A 841 24.99 12.32 -21.74
N VAL A 842 23.89 12.11 -21.01
CA VAL A 842 22.83 11.18 -21.43
C VAL A 842 21.98 11.77 -22.56
N SER A 843 21.80 13.10 -22.59
CA SER A 843 21.13 13.82 -23.68
C SER A 843 21.91 13.68 -24.99
N LYS A 844 23.22 13.95 -24.99
CA LYS A 844 24.09 13.73 -26.16
C LYS A 844 23.98 12.29 -26.66
N LYS A 845 24.01 11.29 -25.76
CA LYS A 845 23.80 9.88 -26.15
C LYS A 845 22.39 9.61 -26.68
N ALA A 846 21.35 10.26 -26.19
CA ALA A 846 19.99 10.08 -26.68
C ALA A 846 19.78 10.69 -28.08
N LEU A 847 20.50 11.78 -28.39
CA LEU A 847 20.40 12.49 -29.66
C LEU A 847 21.30 11.87 -30.73
N TYR A 848 22.56 11.61 -30.40
CA TYR A 848 23.61 11.31 -31.40
C TYR A 848 24.01 9.82 -31.50
N THR A 849 23.34 8.90 -30.79
CA THR A 849 23.66 7.46 -30.94
C THR A 849 22.92 6.86 -32.14
N ILE A 850 23.66 6.39 -33.14
CA ILE A 850 23.15 5.76 -34.37
C ILE A 850 22.41 4.44 -34.08
N ASN A 851 22.88 3.66 -33.09
CA ASN A 851 22.23 2.41 -32.74
C ASN A 851 20.86 2.63 -32.04
N PRO A 852 19.74 2.20 -32.64
CA PRO A 852 18.39 2.53 -32.17
C PRO A 852 18.04 1.92 -30.81
N ASP A 853 18.64 0.79 -30.43
CA ASP A 853 18.40 0.17 -29.13
C ASP A 853 19.16 0.86 -28.00
N VAL A 854 20.37 1.33 -28.29
CA VAL A 854 21.17 2.14 -27.35
C VAL A 854 20.55 3.51 -27.19
N GLN A 855 20.10 4.13 -28.29
CA GLN A 855 19.39 5.40 -28.31
C GLN A 855 18.08 5.32 -27.50
N LYS A 856 17.24 4.29 -27.72
CA LYS A 856 16.01 4.08 -26.93
C LYS A 856 16.28 3.90 -25.45
N ARG A 857 17.39 3.24 -25.06
CA ARG A 857 17.80 3.13 -23.65
C ARG A 857 18.24 4.48 -23.09
N ALA A 858 19.00 5.27 -23.85
CA ALA A 858 19.42 6.61 -23.48
C ALA A 858 18.21 7.54 -23.29
N ILE A 859 17.23 7.53 -24.20
CA ILE A 859 15.97 8.31 -24.08
C ILE A 859 15.20 7.94 -22.80
N ARG A 860 15.13 6.64 -22.46
CA ARG A 860 14.50 6.19 -21.21
C ARG A 860 15.27 6.67 -19.99
N ASN A 861 16.60 6.61 -20.03
CA ASN A 861 17.45 7.10 -18.94
C ASN A 861 17.35 8.61 -18.77
N LEU A 862 17.25 9.38 -19.86
CA LEU A 862 17.06 10.83 -19.84
C LEU A 862 15.75 11.19 -19.14
N LYS A 863 14.64 10.55 -19.50
CA LYS A 863 13.34 10.72 -18.81
C LYS A 863 13.40 10.41 -17.32
N VAL A 864 14.20 9.43 -16.91
CA VAL A 864 14.41 9.11 -15.49
C VAL A 864 15.20 10.22 -14.82
N ILE A 865 16.26 10.72 -15.45
CA ILE A 865 17.08 11.83 -14.94
C ILE A 865 16.24 13.11 -14.78
N ASP A 866 15.45 13.48 -15.79
CA ASP A 866 14.57 14.65 -15.71
C ASP A 866 13.55 14.52 -14.56
N SER A 867 12.92 13.34 -14.42
CA SER A 867 12.01 13.09 -13.30
C SER A 867 12.69 13.11 -11.92
N ASP A 868 13.94 12.66 -11.84
CA ASP A 868 14.73 12.69 -10.61
C ASP A 868 15.12 14.12 -10.25
N ILE A 869 15.43 14.98 -11.23
CA ILE A 869 15.70 16.41 -11.04
C ILE A 869 14.45 17.10 -10.47
N GLU A 870 13.29 16.95 -11.12
CA GLU A 870 12.02 17.52 -10.63
C GLU A 870 11.68 17.08 -9.19
N ASP A 871 11.84 15.79 -8.88
CA ASP A 871 11.60 15.24 -7.53
C ASP A 871 12.59 15.80 -6.49
N LEU A 872 13.84 16.08 -6.88
CA LEU A 872 14.87 16.70 -6.04
C LEU A 872 14.57 18.17 -5.79
N ASP A 873 14.25 18.96 -6.81
CA ASP A 873 13.88 20.38 -6.69
C ASP A 873 12.68 20.54 -5.76
N HIS A 874 11.63 19.75 -5.98
CA HIS A 874 10.46 19.77 -5.13
C HIS A 874 10.76 19.35 -3.67
N SER A 875 11.79 18.54 -3.46
CA SER A 875 12.25 18.12 -2.14
C SER A 875 13.11 19.19 -1.45
N ILE A 876 13.89 19.95 -2.21
CA ILE A 876 14.66 21.13 -1.77
C ILE A 876 13.68 22.19 -1.27
N ASP A 877 12.72 22.60 -2.09
CA ASP A 877 11.67 23.57 -1.72
C ASP A 877 10.95 23.22 -0.42
N LYS A 878 10.54 21.95 -0.31
CA LYS A 878 9.87 21.43 0.90
C LYS A 878 10.76 21.39 2.12
N THR A 879 12.07 21.39 1.95
CA THR A 879 13.04 21.41 3.05
C THR A 879 13.31 22.86 3.44
N GLN A 880 13.48 23.78 2.47
CA GLN A 880 13.56 25.23 2.68
C GLN A 880 12.35 25.78 3.44
N LYS A 881 11.13 25.45 2.99
CA LYS A 881 9.88 25.85 3.69
C LYS A 881 9.79 25.33 5.13
N LYS A 882 10.50 24.25 5.48
CA LYS A 882 10.57 23.77 6.87
C LYS A 882 11.61 24.52 7.67
N ILE A 883 12.77 24.80 7.09
CA ILE A 883 13.85 25.60 7.67
C ILE A 883 13.29 26.97 8.08
N ASN A 884 12.59 27.66 7.18
CA ASN A 884 11.98 28.96 7.46
C ASN A 884 10.94 28.89 8.59
N LYS A 885 10.10 27.85 8.59
CA LYS A 885 9.12 27.63 9.68
C LYS A 885 9.78 27.34 11.02
N THR A 886 10.88 26.59 11.03
CA THR A 886 11.63 26.32 12.26
C THR A 886 12.35 27.56 12.76
N ALA A 887 12.92 28.37 11.86
CA ALA A 887 13.53 29.65 12.19
C ALA A 887 12.50 30.60 12.83
N TYR A 888 11.31 30.73 12.25
CA TYR A 888 10.22 31.51 12.83
C TYR A 888 9.86 31.06 14.26
N VAL A 889 9.76 29.75 14.50
CA VAL A 889 9.47 29.22 15.84
C VAL A 889 10.62 29.51 16.81
N ILE A 890 11.87 29.35 16.38
CA ILE A 890 13.06 29.71 17.19
C ILE A 890 12.99 31.18 17.59
N ASN A 891 12.71 32.08 16.64
CA ASN A 891 12.62 33.51 16.91
C ASN A 891 11.47 33.85 17.86
N LYS A 892 10.29 33.24 17.69
CA LYS A 892 9.16 33.40 18.62
C LYS A 892 9.52 32.95 20.04
N LEU A 893 10.21 31.81 20.17
CA LEU A 893 10.65 31.28 21.47
C LEU A 893 11.74 32.16 22.11
N LYS A 894 12.68 32.70 21.32
CA LYS A 894 13.66 33.69 21.80
C LYS A 894 12.99 34.96 22.31
N ALA A 895 12.01 35.49 21.57
CA ALA A 895 11.25 36.67 21.98
C ALA A 895 10.50 36.43 23.30
N ALA A 896 9.96 35.23 23.51
CA ALA A 896 9.28 34.86 24.76
C ALA A 896 10.20 34.72 25.99
N LEU A 897 11.53 34.65 25.80
CA LEU A 897 12.52 34.65 26.89
C LEU A 897 13.04 36.05 27.24
N LYS A 898 12.81 37.05 26.38
CA LYS A 898 13.26 38.42 26.69
C LYS A 898 12.53 38.93 27.94
N PRO A 899 13.23 39.57 28.90
CA PRO A 899 12.55 40.23 30.01
C PRO A 899 11.61 41.30 29.46
N LYS A 900 10.43 41.47 30.07
CA LYS A 900 9.60 42.64 29.83
C LYS A 900 10.35 43.84 30.41
N GLY A 901 11.15 44.53 29.60
CA GLY A 901 11.75 45.80 30.02
C GLY A 901 10.65 46.78 30.47
N LYS A 902 10.93 47.55 31.53
CA LYS A 902 10.10 48.70 31.94
C LYS A 902 9.91 49.59 30.70
N LYS A 903 8.66 49.76 30.25
CA LYS A 903 8.33 50.82 29.30
C LYS A 903 8.26 52.11 30.13
N CYS A 904 9.03 53.15 29.76
CA CYS A 904 9.00 54.46 30.41
C CYS A 904 7.55 54.96 30.58
N MET A 905 7.21 55.43 31.79
CA MET A 905 5.85 55.74 32.22
C MET A 905 5.42 57.21 32.06
N LYS A 906 6.18 58.08 31.36
CA LYS A 906 5.74 59.46 31.11
C LYS A 906 5.41 59.70 29.64
N GLN A 907 4.17 59.37 29.24
CA GLN A 907 3.68 59.55 27.86
C GLN A 907 3.56 61.02 27.42
N THR A 908 3.48 61.98 28.35
CA THR A 908 3.34 63.40 28.05
C THR A 908 4.63 64.01 27.50
N ASP A 909 5.77 63.68 28.10
CA ASP A 909 7.06 64.30 27.76
C ASP A 909 7.56 63.78 26.41
N CYS A 910 7.29 62.50 26.12
CA CYS A 910 7.56 61.90 24.81
C CYS A 910 6.70 62.51 23.69
N LYS A 911 5.48 62.99 23.99
CA LYS A 911 4.63 63.69 23.00
C LYS A 911 5.17 65.09 22.70
N ILE A 912 5.56 65.84 23.73
CA ILE A 912 6.14 67.18 23.56
C ILE A 912 7.46 67.08 22.78
N CYS A 913 8.37 66.20 23.20
CA CYS A 913 9.65 65.97 22.51
C CYS A 913 9.46 65.58 21.03
N ARG A 914 8.54 64.65 20.72
CA ARG A 914 8.27 64.28 19.32
C ARG A 914 7.66 65.41 18.51
N LYS A 915 6.85 66.28 19.12
CA LYS A 915 6.26 67.43 18.44
C LYS A 915 7.33 68.48 18.11
N LEU A 916 8.21 68.78 19.07
CA LEU A 916 9.38 69.64 18.86
C LEU A 916 10.31 69.06 17.79
N GLY A 917 10.66 67.78 17.86
CA GLY A 917 11.53 67.15 16.87
C GLY A 917 10.94 67.11 15.45
N LYS A 918 9.61 67.02 15.30
CA LYS A 918 8.96 67.15 13.97
C LYS A 918 9.08 68.57 13.41
N VAL A 919 8.91 69.59 14.26
CA VAL A 919 9.06 71.00 13.85
C VAL A 919 10.51 71.29 13.47
N ALA A 920 11.47 70.81 14.28
CA ALA A 920 12.89 70.94 13.97
C ALA A 920 13.25 70.24 12.65
N LYS A 921 12.80 68.99 12.46
CA LYS A 921 13.03 68.25 11.21
C LYS A 921 12.45 68.99 10.01
N TYR A 922 11.24 69.53 10.14
CA TYR A 922 10.60 70.32 9.08
C TYR A 922 11.42 71.56 8.70
N GLY A 923 11.91 72.30 9.70
CA GLY A 923 12.80 73.44 9.49
C GLY A 923 14.06 73.08 8.70
N ILE A 924 14.74 72.00 9.10
CA ILE A 924 15.92 71.47 8.38
C ILE A 924 15.55 71.07 6.95
N THR A 925 14.40 70.41 6.75
CA THR A 925 13.98 69.94 5.41
C THR A 925 13.71 71.09 4.44
N ARG A 926 13.34 72.26 4.97
CA ARG A 926 13.03 73.46 4.21
C ARG A 926 14.20 74.45 4.13
N HIS A 927 15.35 74.10 4.69
CA HIS A 927 16.54 74.98 4.81
C HIS A 927 16.20 76.36 5.40
N GLU A 928 15.28 76.38 6.37
CA GLU A 928 14.95 77.62 7.08
C GLU A 928 16.13 78.05 7.95
N SER A 929 16.34 79.37 8.10
CA SER A 929 17.42 79.89 8.95
C SER A 929 17.23 79.47 10.41
N ASP A 930 18.35 79.28 11.12
CA ASP A 930 18.36 78.75 12.49
C ASP A 930 17.49 79.56 13.45
N SER A 931 17.45 80.88 13.27
CA SER A 931 16.60 81.80 14.04
C SER A 931 15.11 81.52 13.82
N ILE A 932 14.70 81.18 12.59
CA ILE A 932 13.31 80.83 12.25
C ILE A 932 12.93 79.47 12.86
N ILE A 933 13.82 78.48 12.81
CA ILE A 933 13.58 77.15 13.40
C ILE A 933 13.44 77.27 14.92
N LEU A 934 14.33 78.01 15.57
CA LEU A 934 14.29 78.27 17.01
C LEU A 934 13.02 79.02 17.42
N ASN A 935 12.62 80.07 16.68
CA ASN A 935 11.40 80.83 16.95
C ASN A 935 10.14 79.96 16.83
N ARG A 936 10.07 79.07 15.84
CA ARG A 936 8.95 78.12 15.72
C ARG A 936 8.92 77.09 16.85
N LEU A 937 10.07 76.59 17.28
CA LEU A 937 10.15 75.69 18.42
C LEU A 937 9.75 76.40 19.72
N ARG A 938 10.17 77.65 19.92
CA ARG A 938 9.73 78.50 21.04
C ARG A 938 8.22 78.74 20.99
N GLY A 939 7.66 79.02 19.82
CA GLY A 939 6.21 79.19 19.62
C GLY A 939 5.36 77.94 19.91
N VAL A 940 5.96 76.73 19.90
CA VAL A 940 5.28 75.52 20.38
C VAL A 940 5.24 75.47 21.90
N CYS A 941 6.28 75.98 22.58
CA CYS A 941 6.38 75.99 24.03
C CYS A 941 5.57 77.13 24.68
N THR A 942 5.41 78.30 24.03
CA THR A 942 4.54 79.39 24.52
C THR A 942 3.07 78.97 24.69
N ARG A 943 2.62 77.97 23.93
CA ARG A 943 1.23 77.46 23.96
C ARG A 943 1.00 76.37 25.01
N ILE A 944 2.00 76.05 25.83
CA ILE A 944 1.92 75.08 26.93
C ILE A 944 1.69 75.82 28.25
N ALA A 945 1.04 75.21 29.23
CA ALA A 945 0.78 75.81 30.53
C ALA A 945 2.08 76.31 31.22
N ALA A 946 2.01 77.47 31.89
CA ALA A 946 3.15 78.22 32.42
C ALA A 946 4.14 77.36 33.23
N ASP A 947 3.61 76.49 34.09
CA ASP A 947 4.37 75.61 35.00
C ASP A 947 5.33 74.64 34.27
N ARG A 948 5.07 74.34 32.98
CA ARG A 948 5.87 73.42 32.16
C ARG A 948 6.57 74.08 30.98
N GLN A 949 6.38 75.39 30.79
CA GLN A 949 7.00 76.11 29.69
C GLN A 949 8.52 76.10 29.78
N LYS A 950 9.08 76.33 30.98
CA LYS A 950 10.54 76.35 31.20
C LYS A 950 11.20 75.02 30.79
N GLU A 951 10.60 73.89 31.14
CA GLU A 951 11.11 72.56 30.74
C GLU A 951 10.93 72.31 29.24
N CYS A 952 9.83 72.77 28.63
CA CYS A 952 9.63 72.68 27.17
C CYS A 952 10.67 73.49 26.41
N TYR A 953 10.96 74.72 26.81
CA TYR A 953 11.96 75.55 26.15
C TYR A 953 13.35 74.92 26.23
N HIS A 954 13.70 74.31 27.37
CA HIS A 954 14.96 73.61 27.50
C HIS A 954 15.04 72.38 26.58
N GLN A 955 13.94 71.63 26.41
CA GLN A 955 13.85 70.52 25.46
C GLN A 955 13.88 71.01 24.00
N ALA A 956 13.26 72.14 23.71
CA ALA A 956 13.26 72.77 22.38
C ALA A 956 14.66 73.21 21.99
N MET A 957 15.41 73.83 22.90
CA MET A 957 16.79 74.25 22.65
C MET A 957 17.72 73.05 22.40
N ASN A 958 17.62 72.00 23.22
CA ASN A 958 18.41 70.78 23.02
C ASN A 958 18.05 70.04 21.72
N MET A 959 16.77 70.06 21.34
CA MET A 959 16.31 69.50 20.07
C MET A 959 16.83 70.31 18.89
N ALA A 960 16.82 71.65 19.00
CA ALA A 960 17.35 72.55 17.98
C ALA A 960 18.86 72.34 17.81
N MET A 961 19.65 72.31 18.89
CA MET A 961 21.10 72.06 18.80
C MET A 961 21.40 70.75 18.07
N LYS A 962 20.70 69.65 18.41
CA LYS A 962 20.91 68.36 17.73
C LYS A 962 20.46 68.37 16.27
N ALA A 963 19.38 69.09 15.96
CA ALA A 963 18.86 69.26 14.62
C ALA A 963 19.86 70.05 13.74
N LEU A 964 20.34 71.19 14.24
CA LEU A 964 21.28 72.05 13.54
C LEU A 964 22.63 71.33 13.32
N HIS A 965 23.12 70.54 14.27
CA HIS A 965 24.34 69.75 14.07
C HIS A 965 24.23 68.60 13.06
N THR A 966 23.02 68.10 12.76
CA THR A 966 22.88 66.96 11.84
C THR A 966 22.77 67.38 10.37
N PHE A 967 22.36 68.62 10.07
CA PHE A 967 22.16 69.28 8.74
C PHE A 967 21.37 68.52 7.66
N ASP A 968 21.48 67.19 7.59
CA ASP A 968 20.77 66.28 6.69
C ASP A 968 19.48 65.74 7.35
N PRO A 969 18.29 66.08 6.81
CA PRO A 969 17.02 65.68 7.40
C PRO A 969 16.76 64.16 7.33
N ALA A 970 17.42 63.42 6.42
CA ALA A 970 17.27 61.97 6.35
C ALA A 970 17.93 61.28 7.55
N LYS A 971 19.03 61.86 8.07
CA LYS A 971 19.78 61.33 9.23
C LYS A 971 19.20 61.77 10.57
N PHE A 972 18.40 62.83 10.60
CA PHE A 972 17.73 63.28 11.82
C PHE A 972 16.47 62.45 12.14
N GLU A 973 16.64 61.35 12.90
CA GLU A 973 15.53 60.53 13.40
C GLU A 973 15.01 61.02 14.75
N VAL A 974 13.87 61.72 14.73
CA VAL A 974 13.20 62.31 15.91
C VAL A 974 13.02 61.32 17.06
N THR A 975 12.74 60.04 16.76
CA THR A 975 12.55 59.02 17.78
C THR A 975 13.84 58.67 18.52
N GLU A 976 14.97 58.59 17.82
CA GLU A 976 16.26 58.29 18.44
C GLU A 976 16.75 59.48 19.26
N VAL A 977 16.58 60.69 18.74
CA VAL A 977 16.96 61.93 19.45
C VAL A 977 16.16 62.09 20.74
N CYS A 978 14.84 61.87 20.72
CA CYS A 978 14.03 61.89 21.94
C CYS A 978 14.41 60.80 22.94
N THR A 979 14.88 59.63 22.48
CA THR A 979 15.41 58.59 23.38
C THR A 979 16.74 58.98 24.02
N GLN A 980 17.63 59.64 23.27
CA GLN A 980 18.90 60.14 23.81
C GLN A 980 18.70 61.27 24.84
N LEU A 981 17.66 62.09 24.69
CA LEU A 981 17.28 63.10 25.68
C LEU A 981 16.57 62.51 26.90
N GLY A 982 16.39 61.18 26.97
CA GLY A 982 15.77 60.49 28.10
C GLY A 982 14.25 60.73 28.25
N LYS A 983 13.60 61.28 27.23
CA LYS A 983 12.15 61.61 27.27
C LYS A 983 11.27 60.53 26.62
N CYS A 984 11.86 59.61 25.86
CA CYS A 984 11.27 58.37 25.34
C CYS A 984 12.27 57.20 25.55
#